data_AF-A0A2D5XC97-F1
#
_entry.id   AF-A0A2D5XC97-F1
#
_cell.length_a   1.000
_cell.length_b   1.000
_cell.length_c   1.000
_cell.angle_alpha   90.00
_cell.angle_beta   90.00
_cell.angle_gamma   90.00
#
_symmetry.space_group_name_H-M   'P 1'
#
loop_
_entity.id
_entity.type
_entity.pdbx_description
1 polymer ?
#
loop_
_entity_poly.entity_id
_entity_poly.type
_entity_poly.pdbx_seq_one_letter_code
_entity_poly.pdbx_strand_id
1 'polypeptide(L)'
;MYFSFNYKMEDNKKNYHVLTKLFSSKRSQLGDAGFIRPSSSEGTLDVGSRKFFAGFLSILAIILWVVDISTSFFGLFPLGPVYSGFNFNPQDFWNNWFSSFTFGNVFFDAVLALTILFMVVKYTREKTPPNPVDIVSIFFGLLAVIFLLTNTAWMAFPKAVFHFLVIITFGIYVWRTSSMSAGFLVVFGLIFFDFFLFSTLLKFIPFLQYISLLGAIIIAITFGQSPTGVTGTSFFLLLLFIVVMTVANGTPAQGVLFTESEFQKASLNEVLDKLTRGISNYQRQVSLGVQKKIQYAITGKVEENQYEPLGVYLEGVKSVSSKYYEGEDVTVWGTVKAKTLDDPINIKIGCYVKDGTKKIGTKNVDPKNKFSVFTLEEQDFACTFDKNNDPDKFKSGSKTITTFADFNFETLAFLKVYFMDRERLRAMTRENLDPFQEFDIKDKKPTAVYTNGPLEIGMETTTPLVGVSSSYLVYPRLSLSFQNRVGWEGKIIGLNELILLFPKGVKLTSPSTDCNMKFEEYDPSKCSAACDKFVKKECYDVCEKHTGDDEGEVQRVIKNCKDLCDDEFSDCQTECGFLFQDEGEKYTGYALKQESIDEINKKLSADDDYERFKFFSCKIHPKPKEVLGNTPVTTKSFRVKTRYNYSVEKPITVSIVKDPSKDGTGKLGDFAVKGKNEIQQTIIDIARKKDVDPAIALAVVEVESNFRHCCQDEDKRKSKLCTPTIETDCPKNRLLLSADEKSVGIMQITPSSDWQKYIDTCERKDLADLNCGITVGISILKEKYDKYKSGLSETYFRTTSDQVCEDEKYIPKYASYKDWLAAARGYNGWGCGSELEANYVDRVQEAYNRIKSGQLPQKGFSTIEPPTNFKVVDISAGSIPKISISWDKSKSDNVDGYAITKYTAKLLADEIITINVGNVNIYSDEKVKYGESYKYQVSAKSGNYQSIQTNSEQITLIQQ
;
A
#
# COMPACT_ATOMS: atom_id res chain seq x y z
N MET A 1 -21.16 18.14 -46.62
CA MET A 1 -20.61 18.87 -45.46
C MET A 1 -19.27 18.26 -45.13
N TYR A 2 -18.18 18.97 -45.44
CA TYR A 2 -16.80 18.56 -45.16
C TYR A 2 -16.48 18.91 -43.70
N PHE A 3 -16.04 17.94 -42.89
CA PHE A 3 -15.32 18.22 -41.65
C PHE A 3 -13.95 17.55 -41.72
N SER A 4 -12.93 18.40 -41.76
CA SER A 4 -11.51 18.07 -41.75
C SER A 4 -11.06 17.92 -40.30
N PHE A 5 -10.59 16.73 -39.92
CA PHE A 5 -9.75 16.55 -38.74
C PHE A 5 -8.28 16.73 -39.15
N ASN A 6 -7.73 17.91 -38.87
CA ASN A 6 -6.29 18.15 -38.85
C ASN A 6 -5.80 17.86 -37.42
N TYR A 7 -5.28 16.65 -37.18
CA TYR A 7 -4.49 16.37 -35.99
C TYR A 7 -3.03 16.27 -36.40
N LYS A 8 -2.25 17.27 -35.98
CA LYS A 8 -0.83 17.44 -36.27
C LYS A 8 -0.04 16.44 -35.40
N MET A 9 0.29 15.27 -35.94
CA MET A 9 1.25 14.35 -35.34
C MET A 9 2.69 14.81 -35.65
N GLU A 10 3.16 15.80 -34.92
CA GLU A 10 4.60 16.13 -34.81
C GLU A 10 4.97 16.11 -33.33
N ASP A 11 5.05 14.92 -32.71
CA ASP A 11 5.94 14.67 -31.56
C ASP A 11 5.89 13.21 -31.05
N ASN A 12 6.16 12.23 -31.92
CA ASN A 12 6.32 10.83 -31.47
C ASN A 12 7.49 10.09 -32.14
N LYS A 13 8.58 10.80 -32.45
CA LYS A 13 9.83 10.19 -32.96
C LYS A 13 10.64 9.43 -31.89
N LYS A 14 10.39 9.64 -30.59
CA LYS A 14 11.18 9.00 -29.51
C LYS A 14 10.79 7.54 -29.25
N ASN A 15 9.52 7.16 -29.40
CA ASN A 15 9.07 5.78 -29.10
C ASN A 15 9.37 4.77 -30.22
N TYR A 16 9.43 5.22 -31.48
CA TYR A 16 9.87 4.37 -32.61
C TYR A 16 11.35 3.96 -32.51
N HIS A 17 12.17 4.76 -31.83
CA HIS A 17 13.62 4.56 -31.76
C HIS A 17 14.04 3.48 -30.75
N VAL A 18 13.19 3.17 -29.77
CA VAL A 18 13.43 2.17 -28.72
C VAL A 18 13.12 0.76 -29.23
N LEU A 19 11.98 0.58 -29.92
CA LEU A 19 11.62 -0.70 -30.55
C LEU A 19 12.61 -1.07 -31.66
N THR A 20 13.02 -0.13 -32.50
CA THR A 20 14.02 -0.41 -33.55
C THR A 20 15.41 -0.73 -33.02
N LYS A 21 15.84 -0.16 -31.87
CA LYS A 21 17.10 -0.52 -31.20
C LYS A 21 17.06 -1.91 -30.55
N LEU A 22 15.92 -2.32 -29.99
CA LEU A 22 15.77 -3.64 -29.38
C LEU A 22 15.86 -4.77 -30.43
N PHE A 23 15.40 -4.52 -31.65
CA PHE A 23 15.44 -5.49 -32.74
C PHE A 23 16.72 -5.42 -33.59
N SER A 24 17.41 -4.27 -33.68
CA SER A 24 18.68 -4.18 -34.42
C SER A 24 19.82 -4.96 -33.74
N SER A 25 19.84 -4.99 -32.40
CA SER A 25 20.82 -5.73 -31.60
C SER A 25 20.75 -7.25 -31.81
N LYS A 26 19.56 -7.82 -32.04
CA LYS A 26 19.39 -9.26 -32.32
C LYS A 26 19.68 -9.64 -33.77
N ARG A 27 19.73 -8.66 -34.69
CA ARG A 27 20.01 -8.91 -36.11
C ARG A 27 21.46 -9.34 -36.36
N SER A 28 22.41 -8.89 -35.53
CA SER A 28 23.80 -9.37 -35.61
C SER A 28 23.91 -10.80 -35.09
N GLN A 29 23.23 -11.14 -33.99
CA GLN A 29 23.28 -12.47 -33.38
C GLN A 29 22.68 -13.57 -34.28
N LEU A 30 21.65 -13.26 -35.08
CA LEU A 30 21.10 -14.18 -36.09
C LEU A 30 21.98 -14.28 -37.35
N GLY A 31 22.74 -13.22 -37.67
CA GLY A 31 23.76 -13.25 -38.72
C GLY A 31 24.96 -14.12 -38.35
N ASP A 32 25.38 -14.05 -37.08
CA ASP A 32 26.50 -14.81 -36.53
C ASP A 32 26.18 -16.31 -36.35
N ALA A 33 24.89 -16.65 -36.20
CA ALA A 33 24.41 -18.04 -36.17
C ALA A 33 24.34 -18.71 -37.57
N GLY A 34 24.75 -18.02 -38.64
CA GLY A 34 24.85 -18.60 -39.99
C GLY A 34 23.54 -18.73 -40.76
N PHE A 35 22.41 -18.26 -40.22
CA PHE A 35 21.10 -18.35 -40.87
C PHE A 35 20.88 -17.30 -41.97
N ILE A 36 21.67 -16.21 -42.01
CA ILE A 36 21.55 -15.15 -43.03
C ILE A 36 22.95 -14.68 -43.44
N ARG A 37 23.47 -15.20 -44.56
CA ARG A 37 24.63 -14.58 -45.24
C ARG A 37 24.14 -13.46 -46.16
N PRO A 38 24.70 -12.23 -46.09
CA PRO A 38 24.47 -11.25 -47.14
C PRO A 38 25.18 -11.72 -48.41
N SER A 39 24.40 -12.24 -49.36
CA SER A 39 24.88 -12.55 -50.70
C SER A 39 25.16 -11.24 -51.43
N SER A 40 26.44 -10.90 -51.59
CA SER A 40 26.87 -9.89 -52.54
C SER A 40 26.90 -10.52 -53.93
N SER A 41 26.01 -10.05 -54.81
CA SER A 41 26.11 -10.11 -56.28
C SER A 41 25.25 -11.09 -57.10
N GLU A 42 24.08 -11.55 -56.67
CA GLU A 42 23.09 -12.10 -57.63
C GLU A 42 21.63 -11.72 -57.34
N GLY A 43 20.97 -11.11 -58.34
CA GLY A 43 19.52 -11.20 -58.59
C GLY A 43 18.56 -10.86 -57.45
N THR A 44 18.94 -10.00 -56.49
CA THR A 44 18.05 -9.65 -55.37
C THR A 44 16.90 -8.77 -55.85
N LEU A 45 15.66 -9.19 -55.59
CA LEU A 45 14.47 -8.31 -55.68
C LEU A 45 14.79 -6.95 -55.06
N ASP A 46 14.41 -5.87 -55.73
CA ASP A 46 14.58 -4.52 -55.20
C ASP A 46 13.83 -4.37 -53.86
N VAL A 47 14.27 -3.41 -53.04
CA VAL A 47 13.75 -3.20 -51.69
C VAL A 47 12.24 -2.92 -51.68
N GLY A 48 11.72 -2.25 -52.71
CA GLY A 48 10.28 -2.00 -52.91
C GLY A 48 9.51 -3.29 -53.20
N SER A 49 10.00 -4.12 -54.11
CA SER A 49 9.42 -5.44 -54.41
C SER A 49 9.40 -6.34 -53.17
N ARG A 50 10.48 -6.35 -52.35
CA ARG A 50 10.53 -7.14 -51.09
C ARG A 50 9.47 -6.70 -50.08
N LYS A 51 9.27 -5.40 -49.93
CA LYS A 51 8.27 -4.81 -49.02
C LYS A 51 6.85 -5.09 -49.49
N PHE A 52 6.60 -4.98 -50.80
CA PHE A 52 5.30 -5.29 -51.40
C PHE A 52 4.91 -6.77 -51.17
N PHE A 53 5.81 -7.70 -51.49
CA PHE A 53 5.55 -9.14 -51.27
C PHE A 53 5.39 -9.49 -49.78
N ALA A 54 6.17 -8.89 -48.88
CA ALA A 54 6.01 -9.09 -47.43
C ALA A 54 4.63 -8.61 -46.92
N GLY A 55 4.16 -7.46 -47.42
CA GLY A 55 2.83 -6.94 -47.12
C GLY A 55 1.72 -7.86 -47.64
N PHE A 56 1.83 -8.29 -48.90
CA PHE A 56 0.87 -9.23 -49.52
C PHE A 56 0.77 -10.56 -48.76
N LEU A 57 1.91 -11.15 -48.39
CA LEU A 57 1.94 -12.41 -47.62
C LEU A 57 1.38 -12.27 -46.20
N SER A 58 1.54 -11.10 -45.58
CA SER A 58 0.96 -10.84 -44.25
C SER A 58 -0.56 -10.69 -44.33
N ILE A 59 -1.07 -10.09 -45.40
CA ILE A 59 -2.52 -10.03 -45.67
C ILE A 59 -3.07 -11.44 -45.94
N LEU A 60 -2.37 -12.23 -46.76
CA LEU A 60 -2.74 -13.62 -47.03
C LEU A 60 -2.75 -14.48 -45.76
N ALA A 61 -1.81 -14.27 -44.84
CA ALA A 61 -1.75 -14.92 -43.54
C ALA A 61 -2.91 -14.50 -42.61
N ILE A 62 -3.35 -13.24 -42.66
CA ILE A 62 -4.55 -12.80 -41.94
C ILE A 62 -5.81 -13.44 -42.55
N ILE A 63 -5.92 -13.50 -43.88
CA ILE A 63 -7.05 -14.15 -44.55
C ILE A 63 -7.11 -15.64 -44.17
N LEU A 64 -5.96 -16.32 -44.21
CA LEU A 64 -5.82 -17.70 -43.75
C LEU A 64 -6.31 -17.87 -42.30
N TRP A 65 -5.89 -16.96 -41.42
CA TRP A 65 -6.28 -16.97 -40.02
C TRP A 65 -7.79 -16.72 -39.81
N VAL A 66 -8.40 -15.83 -40.59
CA VAL A 66 -9.85 -15.60 -40.59
C VAL A 66 -10.60 -16.83 -41.10
N VAL A 67 -10.10 -17.50 -42.14
CA VAL A 67 -10.67 -18.76 -42.65
C VAL A 67 -10.56 -19.88 -41.60
N ASP A 68 -9.43 -19.96 -40.88
CA ASP A 68 -9.20 -20.92 -39.79
C ASP A 68 -10.18 -20.74 -38.62
N ILE A 69 -10.40 -19.49 -38.20
CA ILE A 69 -11.29 -19.18 -37.08
C ILE A 69 -12.75 -19.27 -37.49
N SER A 70 -13.13 -18.72 -38.64
CA SER A 70 -14.54 -18.63 -39.04
C SER A 70 -15.18 -20.00 -39.24
N THR A 71 -14.42 -20.97 -39.72
CA THR A 71 -14.85 -22.38 -39.84
C THR A 71 -15.05 -23.05 -38.49
N SER A 72 -14.32 -22.64 -37.46
CA SER A 72 -14.43 -23.17 -36.10
C SER A 72 -15.50 -22.46 -35.25
N PHE A 73 -15.73 -21.17 -35.51
CA PHE A 73 -16.54 -20.30 -34.66
C PHE A 73 -18.00 -20.15 -35.12
N PHE A 74 -18.27 -20.12 -36.44
CA PHE A 74 -19.61 -19.78 -36.96
C PHE A 74 -20.45 -20.97 -37.43
N GLY A 75 -19.91 -22.19 -37.51
CA GLY A 75 -20.64 -23.38 -37.95
C GLY A 75 -21.29 -23.27 -39.35
N LEU A 76 -20.90 -22.26 -40.14
CA LEU A 76 -21.58 -21.86 -41.39
C LEU A 76 -21.38 -22.83 -42.57
N PHE A 77 -20.52 -23.84 -42.42
CA PHE A 77 -20.35 -24.91 -43.39
C PHE A 77 -20.61 -26.28 -42.73
N PRO A 78 -21.51 -27.13 -43.26
CA PRO A 78 -21.89 -28.42 -42.68
C PRO A 78 -20.79 -29.50 -42.81
N LEU A 79 -19.59 -29.11 -43.22
CA LEU A 79 -18.41 -29.95 -43.17
C LEU A 79 -17.87 -29.78 -41.76
N GLY A 80 -17.98 -30.81 -40.91
CA GLY A 80 -17.65 -30.75 -39.47
C GLY A 80 -16.24 -30.24 -39.15
N PRO A 81 -15.82 -30.20 -37.86
CA PRO A 81 -14.54 -29.65 -37.41
C PRO A 81 -13.36 -30.53 -37.86
N VAL A 82 -13.15 -30.61 -39.17
CA VAL A 82 -12.01 -31.23 -39.81
C VAL A 82 -11.04 -30.09 -40.02
N TYR A 83 -10.17 -29.92 -39.03
CA TYR A 83 -8.96 -29.13 -39.15
C TYR A 83 -8.24 -29.50 -40.47
N SER A 84 -7.41 -28.60 -41.00
CA SER A 84 -6.52 -28.89 -42.14
C SER A 84 -5.62 -30.12 -41.90
N GLY A 85 -5.44 -30.52 -40.64
CA GLY A 85 -4.93 -31.83 -40.30
C GLY A 85 -5.91 -32.91 -40.75
N PHE A 86 -5.54 -33.64 -41.80
CA PHE A 86 -5.99 -35.01 -41.99
C PHE A 86 -6.18 -35.68 -40.62
N ASN A 87 -7.26 -36.43 -40.44
CA ASN A 87 -7.35 -37.35 -39.30
C ASN A 87 -6.38 -38.51 -39.59
N PHE A 88 -5.10 -38.18 -39.55
CA PHE A 88 -3.99 -38.96 -40.04
C PHE A 88 -3.64 -39.91 -38.93
N ASN A 89 -4.14 -41.13 -39.02
CA ASN A 89 -3.61 -42.21 -38.22
C ASN A 89 -2.21 -42.52 -38.78
N PRO A 90 -1.12 -42.23 -38.04
CA PRO A 90 0.24 -42.47 -38.53
C PRO A 90 0.45 -43.94 -38.91
N GLN A 91 -0.30 -44.85 -38.28
CA GLN A 91 -0.28 -46.28 -38.56
C GLN A 91 -0.82 -46.61 -39.96
N ASP A 92 -1.97 -46.04 -40.34
CA ASP A 92 -2.60 -46.27 -41.64
C ASP A 92 -1.77 -45.67 -42.78
N PHE A 93 -1.08 -44.57 -42.50
CA PHE A 93 -0.11 -43.97 -43.38
C PHE A 93 1.08 -44.89 -43.67
N TRP A 94 1.77 -45.37 -42.63
CA TRP A 94 2.92 -46.25 -42.82
C TRP A 94 2.51 -47.56 -43.49
N ASN A 95 1.35 -48.11 -43.13
CA ASN A 95 0.82 -49.33 -43.74
C ASN A 95 0.46 -49.14 -45.22
N ASN A 96 -0.21 -48.05 -45.60
CA ASN A 96 -0.52 -47.76 -47.01
C ASN A 96 0.74 -47.41 -47.83
N TRP A 97 1.69 -46.70 -47.23
CA TRP A 97 2.95 -46.32 -47.86
C TRP A 97 3.83 -47.53 -48.16
N PHE A 98 4.01 -48.43 -47.18
CA PHE A 98 4.80 -49.64 -47.37
C PHE A 98 4.08 -50.71 -48.19
N SER A 99 2.74 -50.77 -48.16
CA SER A 99 1.99 -51.76 -48.95
C SER A 99 1.85 -51.41 -50.43
N SER A 100 1.88 -50.12 -50.80
CA SER A 100 1.87 -49.65 -52.20
C SER A 100 3.28 -49.49 -52.81
N PHE A 101 4.21 -50.37 -52.42
CA PHE A 101 5.66 -50.26 -52.69
C PHE A 101 6.02 -50.16 -54.19
N THR A 102 5.18 -50.62 -55.10
CA THR A 102 5.37 -50.45 -56.56
C THR A 102 5.22 -49.00 -57.02
N PHE A 103 4.37 -48.20 -56.36
CA PHE A 103 4.25 -46.76 -56.59
C PHE A 103 5.37 -45.96 -55.88
N GLY A 104 5.89 -46.49 -54.76
CA GLY A 104 6.97 -45.89 -53.99
C GLY A 104 8.28 -45.74 -54.76
N ASN A 105 8.62 -46.72 -55.62
CA ASN A 105 9.83 -46.64 -56.46
C ASN A 105 9.70 -45.53 -57.52
N VAL A 106 8.58 -45.47 -58.25
CA VAL A 106 8.34 -44.41 -59.26
C VAL A 106 8.35 -43.02 -58.63
N PHE A 107 7.79 -42.90 -57.43
CA PHE A 107 7.78 -41.66 -56.65
C PHE A 107 9.19 -41.23 -56.23
N PHE A 108 9.96 -42.14 -55.65
CA PHE A 108 11.32 -41.85 -55.20
C PHE A 108 12.24 -41.52 -56.38
N ASP A 109 12.09 -42.24 -57.49
CA ASP A 109 12.81 -41.99 -58.73
C ASP A 109 12.46 -40.61 -59.32
N ALA A 110 11.20 -40.18 -59.25
CA ALA A 110 10.78 -38.84 -59.67
C ALA A 110 11.38 -37.74 -58.79
N VAL A 111 11.40 -37.91 -57.45
CA VAL A 111 12.03 -36.97 -56.52
C VAL A 111 13.53 -36.89 -56.79
N LEU A 112 14.19 -38.03 -57.00
CA LEU A 112 15.62 -38.11 -57.26
C LEU A 112 15.97 -37.48 -58.61
N ALA A 113 15.22 -37.79 -59.67
CA ALA A 113 15.41 -37.21 -61.00
C ALA A 113 15.21 -35.68 -61.00
N LEU A 114 14.19 -35.18 -60.31
CA LEU A 114 13.96 -33.74 -60.17
C LEU A 114 15.05 -33.08 -59.32
N THR A 115 15.51 -33.72 -58.25
CA THR A 115 16.64 -33.20 -57.45
C THR A 115 17.89 -33.09 -58.31
N ILE A 116 18.23 -34.13 -59.08
CA ILE A 116 19.36 -34.11 -60.02
C ILE A 116 19.18 -33.02 -61.08
N LEU A 117 17.98 -32.87 -61.64
CA LEU A 117 17.67 -31.81 -62.61
C LEU A 117 17.89 -30.40 -62.01
N PHE A 118 17.36 -30.15 -60.82
CA PHE A 118 17.56 -28.87 -60.11
C PHE A 118 19.03 -28.59 -59.82
N MET A 119 19.79 -29.64 -59.51
CA MET A 119 21.23 -29.56 -59.26
C MET A 119 22.02 -29.24 -60.53
N VAL A 120 21.63 -29.84 -61.66
CA VAL A 120 22.20 -29.52 -62.98
C VAL A 120 21.86 -28.08 -63.39
N VAL A 121 20.61 -27.64 -63.19
CA VAL A 121 20.18 -26.25 -63.46
C VAL A 121 20.96 -25.26 -62.59
N LYS A 122 21.12 -25.55 -61.29
CA LYS A 122 21.92 -24.73 -60.38
C LYS A 122 23.37 -24.66 -60.82
N TYR A 123 23.99 -25.82 -61.08
CA TYR A 123 25.39 -25.92 -61.51
C TYR A 123 25.64 -25.20 -62.84
N THR A 124 24.73 -25.34 -63.80
CA THR A 124 24.84 -24.67 -65.11
C THR A 124 24.75 -23.15 -64.99
N ARG A 125 23.90 -22.65 -64.09
CA ARG A 125 23.72 -21.21 -63.84
C ARG A 125 24.86 -20.60 -63.02
N GLU A 126 25.22 -21.24 -61.91
CA GLU A 126 26.12 -20.67 -60.89
C GLU A 126 27.58 -21.14 -61.04
N LYS A 127 27.84 -22.10 -61.93
CA LYS A 127 29.17 -22.67 -62.22
C LYS A 127 29.93 -23.18 -60.98
N THR A 128 29.23 -23.44 -59.89
CA THR A 128 29.78 -23.93 -58.62
C THR A 128 29.10 -25.23 -58.23
N PRO A 129 29.84 -26.20 -57.67
CA PRO A 129 29.24 -27.43 -57.20
C PRO A 129 28.23 -27.12 -56.07
N PRO A 130 27.01 -27.69 -56.12
CA PRO A 130 26.01 -27.47 -55.09
C PRO A 130 26.49 -27.93 -53.72
N ASN A 131 26.22 -27.13 -52.69
CA ASN A 131 26.55 -27.48 -51.31
C ASN A 131 25.68 -28.69 -50.88
N PRO A 132 26.24 -29.71 -50.18
CA PRO A 132 25.47 -30.82 -49.61
C PRO A 132 24.15 -30.40 -48.91
N VAL A 133 24.16 -29.25 -48.22
CA VAL A 133 22.96 -28.69 -47.57
C VAL A 133 21.87 -28.34 -48.58
N ASP A 134 22.23 -27.82 -49.76
CA ASP A 134 21.26 -27.53 -50.82
C ASP A 134 20.63 -28.80 -51.38
N ILE A 135 21.43 -29.86 -51.53
CA ILE A 135 20.97 -31.17 -52.03
C ILE A 135 19.91 -31.73 -51.10
N VAL A 136 20.24 -31.77 -49.80
CA VAL A 136 19.35 -32.30 -48.76
C VAL A 136 18.08 -31.46 -48.66
N SER A 137 18.19 -30.14 -48.70
CA SER A 137 17.05 -29.22 -48.63
C SER A 137 16.10 -29.37 -49.82
N ILE A 138 16.63 -29.41 -51.05
CA ILE A 138 15.84 -29.58 -52.27
C ILE A 138 15.17 -30.95 -52.28
N PHE A 139 15.91 -31.99 -51.90
CA PHE A 139 15.38 -33.35 -51.83
C PHE A 139 14.18 -33.44 -50.88
N PHE A 140 14.30 -32.97 -49.64
CA PHE A 140 13.19 -33.02 -48.67
C PHE A 140 12.02 -32.11 -49.06
N GLY A 141 12.30 -30.94 -49.63
CA GLY A 141 11.24 -30.05 -50.11
C GLY A 141 10.45 -30.66 -51.27
N LEU A 142 11.12 -31.24 -52.27
CA LEU A 142 10.48 -31.94 -53.37
C LEU A 142 9.74 -33.19 -52.89
N LEU A 143 10.32 -33.94 -51.96
CA LEU A 143 9.70 -35.10 -51.34
C LEU A 143 8.34 -34.73 -50.72
N ALA A 144 8.27 -33.66 -49.92
CA ALA A 144 7.02 -33.22 -49.29
C ALA A 144 5.98 -32.67 -50.30
N VAL A 145 6.42 -31.95 -51.34
CA VAL A 145 5.51 -31.41 -52.37
C VAL A 145 4.94 -32.54 -53.22
N ILE A 146 5.78 -33.43 -53.73
CA ILE A 146 5.35 -34.56 -54.56
C ILE A 146 4.50 -35.52 -53.71
N PHE A 147 4.83 -35.67 -52.42
CA PHE A 147 4.01 -36.46 -51.48
C PHE A 147 2.57 -35.95 -51.43
N LEU A 148 2.39 -34.65 -51.27
CA LEU A 148 1.05 -34.05 -51.28
C LEU A 148 0.40 -34.17 -52.67
N LEU A 149 1.11 -33.88 -53.76
CA LEU A 149 0.52 -33.96 -55.10
C LEU A 149 0.06 -35.39 -55.49
N THR A 150 0.75 -36.42 -54.99
CA THR A 150 0.40 -37.82 -55.24
C THR A 150 -0.68 -38.34 -54.30
N ASN A 151 -0.82 -37.76 -53.11
CA ASN A 151 -1.90 -38.07 -52.17
C ASN A 151 -3.07 -37.10 -52.36
N THR A 152 -3.94 -37.34 -53.34
CA THR A 152 -4.98 -36.38 -53.75
C THR A 152 -6.10 -36.16 -52.74
N ALA A 153 -6.16 -36.93 -51.65
CA ALA A 153 -7.26 -36.90 -50.68
C ALA A 153 -7.42 -35.54 -49.96
N TRP A 154 -6.34 -34.77 -49.76
CA TRP A 154 -6.47 -33.42 -49.19
C TRP A 154 -7.07 -32.41 -50.16
N MET A 155 -6.96 -32.64 -51.47
CA MET A 155 -7.48 -31.69 -52.46
C MET A 155 -9.01 -31.61 -52.43
N ALA A 156 -9.69 -32.59 -51.81
CA ALA A 156 -11.11 -32.54 -51.52
C ALA A 156 -11.48 -31.46 -50.48
N PHE A 157 -10.50 -30.93 -49.73
CA PHE A 157 -10.69 -29.91 -48.71
C PHE A 157 -10.16 -28.55 -49.21
N PRO A 158 -11.04 -27.60 -49.60
CA PRO A 158 -10.63 -26.29 -50.12
C PRO A 158 -9.66 -25.53 -49.18
N LYS A 159 -9.82 -25.74 -47.87
CA LYS A 159 -8.94 -25.21 -46.83
C LYS A 159 -7.51 -25.73 -46.95
N ALA A 160 -7.33 -27.04 -47.10
CA ALA A 160 -6.01 -27.64 -47.27
C ALA A 160 -5.35 -27.19 -48.59
N VAL A 161 -6.15 -27.01 -49.65
CA VAL A 161 -5.69 -26.44 -50.92
C VAL A 161 -5.18 -25.01 -50.74
N PHE A 162 -5.92 -24.18 -50.01
CA PHE A 162 -5.52 -22.82 -49.74
C PHE A 162 -4.23 -22.74 -48.90
N HIS A 163 -4.10 -23.54 -47.85
CA HIS A 163 -2.88 -23.65 -47.04
C HIS A 163 -1.68 -24.08 -47.87
N PHE A 164 -1.84 -25.11 -48.71
CA PHE A 164 -0.78 -25.59 -49.59
C PHE A 164 -0.31 -24.49 -50.56
N LEU A 165 -1.23 -23.78 -51.21
CA LEU A 165 -0.90 -22.67 -52.11
C LEU A 165 -0.16 -21.53 -51.39
N VAL A 166 -0.58 -21.19 -50.17
CA VAL A 166 0.06 -20.19 -49.32
C VAL A 166 1.49 -20.60 -48.97
N ILE A 167 1.71 -21.86 -48.57
CA ILE A 167 3.04 -22.38 -48.22
C ILE A 167 3.97 -22.39 -49.42
N ILE A 168 3.50 -22.83 -50.60
CA ILE A 168 4.32 -22.82 -51.83
C ILE A 168 4.67 -21.38 -52.24
N THR A 169 3.70 -20.47 -52.20
CA THR A 169 3.92 -19.05 -52.52
C THR A 169 4.91 -18.40 -51.55
N PHE A 170 4.80 -18.71 -50.26
CA PHE A 170 5.72 -18.24 -49.22
C PHE A 170 7.13 -18.83 -49.39
N GLY A 171 7.22 -20.11 -49.73
CA GLY A 171 8.47 -20.79 -50.07
C GLY A 171 9.21 -20.15 -51.25
N ILE A 172 8.48 -19.84 -52.32
CA ILE A 172 9.02 -19.14 -53.50
C ILE A 172 9.50 -17.73 -53.10
N TYR A 173 8.76 -17.04 -52.22
CA TYR A 173 9.20 -15.75 -51.68
C TYR A 173 10.52 -15.88 -50.91
N VAL A 174 10.63 -16.83 -49.98
CA VAL A 174 11.87 -17.06 -49.21
C VAL A 174 13.02 -17.48 -50.12
N TRP A 175 12.77 -18.31 -51.13
CA TRP A 175 13.74 -18.65 -52.15
C TRP A 175 14.27 -17.38 -52.85
N ARG A 176 13.38 -16.50 -53.29
CA ARG A 176 13.74 -15.25 -54.00
C ARG A 176 14.47 -14.23 -53.12
N THR A 177 14.22 -14.21 -51.82
CA THR A 177 14.80 -13.21 -50.90
C THR A 177 16.07 -13.68 -50.20
N SER A 178 16.24 -14.99 -50.02
CA SER A 178 17.32 -15.62 -49.28
C SER A 178 18.13 -16.56 -50.17
N SER A 179 17.93 -17.87 -50.06
CA SER A 179 18.57 -18.89 -50.89
C SER A 179 17.56 -19.96 -51.30
N MET A 180 17.87 -20.71 -52.35
CA MET A 180 17.02 -21.82 -52.81
C MET A 180 16.83 -22.88 -51.72
N SER A 181 17.88 -23.24 -50.99
CA SER A 181 17.81 -24.15 -49.84
C SER A 181 16.88 -23.63 -48.74
N ALA A 182 16.95 -22.34 -48.41
CA ALA A 182 16.07 -21.74 -47.40
C ALA A 182 14.59 -21.82 -47.82
N GLY A 183 14.29 -21.58 -49.10
CA GLY A 183 12.93 -21.73 -49.64
C GLY A 183 12.39 -23.15 -49.47
N PHE A 184 13.16 -24.17 -49.88
CA PHE A 184 12.73 -25.56 -49.76
C PHE A 184 12.62 -26.05 -48.30
N LEU A 185 13.52 -25.63 -47.41
CA LEU A 185 13.43 -25.96 -45.98
C LEU A 185 12.20 -25.33 -45.33
N VAL A 186 11.87 -24.09 -45.67
CA VAL A 186 10.66 -23.42 -45.16
C VAL A 186 9.40 -24.12 -45.68
N VAL A 187 9.35 -24.48 -46.97
CA VAL A 187 8.21 -25.25 -47.53
C VAL A 187 8.06 -26.58 -46.82
N PHE A 188 9.14 -27.33 -46.68
CA PHE A 188 9.13 -28.62 -45.99
C PHE A 188 8.66 -28.48 -44.53
N GLY A 189 9.25 -27.55 -43.78
CA GLY A 189 8.91 -27.32 -42.37
C GLY A 189 7.46 -26.90 -42.19
N LEU A 190 6.95 -25.98 -43.03
CA LEU A 190 5.56 -25.52 -42.95
C LEU A 190 4.56 -26.60 -43.37
N ILE A 191 4.83 -27.38 -44.43
CA ILE A 191 3.99 -28.51 -44.83
C ILE A 191 3.94 -29.55 -43.69
N PHE A 192 5.11 -29.93 -43.16
CA PHE A 192 5.19 -30.91 -42.08
C PHE A 192 4.43 -30.44 -40.83
N PHE A 193 4.60 -29.18 -40.46
CA PHE A 193 3.99 -28.63 -39.26
C PHE A 193 2.47 -28.47 -39.40
N ASP A 194 1.99 -27.95 -40.52
CA ASP A 194 0.57 -27.67 -40.76
C ASP A 194 -0.25 -28.94 -41.03
N PHE A 195 0.27 -29.88 -41.83
CA PHE A 195 -0.47 -31.08 -42.21
C PHE A 195 -0.31 -32.25 -41.23
N PHE A 196 0.76 -32.29 -40.42
CA PHE A 196 1.07 -33.46 -39.57
C PHE A 196 1.22 -33.11 -38.09
N LEU A 197 1.99 -32.07 -37.75
CA LEU A 197 2.32 -31.80 -36.34
C LEU A 197 1.21 -31.03 -35.59
N PHE A 198 0.50 -30.14 -36.26
CA PHE A 198 -0.50 -29.27 -35.64
C PHE A 198 -1.64 -30.06 -34.98
N SER A 199 -2.16 -31.09 -35.67
CA SER A 199 -3.20 -31.99 -35.12
C SER A 199 -2.74 -32.68 -33.83
N THR A 200 -1.46 -33.04 -33.74
CA THR A 200 -0.88 -33.64 -32.53
C THR A 200 -0.73 -32.61 -31.42
N LEU A 201 -0.23 -31.41 -31.74
CA LEU A 201 -0.05 -30.33 -30.77
C LEU A 201 -1.38 -29.87 -30.16
N LEU A 202 -2.46 -29.83 -30.93
CA LEU A 202 -3.79 -29.47 -30.44
C LEU A 202 -4.31 -30.41 -29.33
N LYS A 203 -3.91 -31.70 -29.35
CA LYS A 203 -4.28 -32.66 -28.28
C LYS A 203 -3.60 -32.36 -26.95
N PHE A 204 -2.38 -31.84 -26.99
CA PHE A 204 -1.60 -31.51 -25.79
C PHE A 204 -1.80 -30.05 -25.35
N ILE A 205 -2.15 -29.18 -26.28
CA ILE A 205 -2.22 -27.74 -26.08
C ILE A 205 -3.51 -27.21 -26.73
N PRO A 206 -4.68 -27.36 -26.06
CA PRO A 206 -5.98 -27.01 -26.64
C PRO A 206 -6.10 -25.55 -27.08
N PHE A 207 -5.39 -24.62 -26.41
CA PHE A 207 -5.45 -23.20 -26.77
C PHE A 207 -4.90 -22.89 -28.17
N LEU A 208 -4.05 -23.77 -28.74
CA LEU A 208 -3.52 -23.59 -30.09
C LEU A 208 -4.63 -23.66 -31.15
N GLN A 209 -5.84 -24.14 -30.81
CA GLN A 209 -6.97 -24.17 -31.74
C GLN A 209 -7.42 -22.77 -32.18
N TYR A 210 -7.11 -21.73 -31.40
CA TYR A 210 -7.47 -20.35 -31.71
C TYR A 210 -6.37 -19.61 -32.48
N ILE A 211 -5.22 -20.23 -32.70
CA ILE A 211 -4.07 -19.62 -33.36
C ILE A 211 -3.88 -20.34 -34.70
N SER A 212 -4.04 -19.61 -35.81
CA SER A 212 -3.53 -20.09 -37.10
C SER A 212 -2.01 -20.07 -37.02
N LEU A 213 -1.45 -21.21 -36.66
CA LEU A 213 -0.05 -21.33 -36.36
C LEU A 213 0.79 -21.08 -37.62
N LEU A 214 0.28 -21.48 -38.79
CA LEU A 214 0.83 -21.12 -40.10
C LEU A 214 0.81 -19.60 -40.33
N GLY A 215 -0.33 -18.94 -40.06
CA GLY A 215 -0.43 -17.48 -40.16
C GLY A 215 0.54 -16.74 -39.23
N ALA A 216 0.68 -17.23 -37.99
CA ALA A 216 1.59 -16.67 -36.99
C ALA A 216 3.06 -16.79 -37.40
N ILE A 217 3.48 -17.95 -37.92
CA ILE A 217 4.85 -18.18 -38.40
C ILE A 217 5.13 -17.30 -39.62
N ILE A 218 4.20 -17.19 -40.57
CA ILE A 218 4.36 -16.33 -41.75
C ILE A 218 4.51 -14.87 -41.33
N ILE A 219 3.63 -14.35 -40.45
CA ILE A 219 3.69 -12.96 -39.96
C ILE A 219 5.01 -12.70 -39.20
N ALA A 220 5.47 -13.64 -38.38
CA ALA A 220 6.73 -13.49 -37.64
C ALA A 220 7.96 -13.45 -38.57
N ILE A 221 8.00 -14.33 -39.58
CA ILE A 221 9.12 -14.38 -40.54
C ILE A 221 9.09 -13.17 -41.47
N THR A 222 7.92 -12.75 -41.99
CA THR A 222 7.81 -11.55 -42.84
C THR A 222 8.18 -10.29 -42.06
N PHE A 223 7.78 -10.18 -40.80
CA PHE A 223 8.16 -9.08 -39.92
C PHE A 223 9.68 -9.04 -39.68
N GLY A 224 10.31 -10.19 -39.42
CA GLY A 224 11.76 -10.28 -39.21
C GLY A 224 12.59 -9.97 -40.46
N GLN A 225 12.11 -10.36 -41.64
CA GLN A 225 12.82 -10.13 -42.90
C GLN A 225 12.62 -8.72 -43.45
N SER A 226 11.41 -8.15 -43.33
CA SER A 226 11.08 -6.84 -43.89
C SER A 226 10.00 -6.13 -43.07
N PRO A 227 10.34 -5.50 -41.93
CA PRO A 227 9.38 -4.80 -41.10
C PRO A 227 8.81 -3.59 -41.85
N THR A 228 7.56 -3.73 -42.29
CA THR A 228 6.71 -2.68 -42.86
C THR A 228 5.61 -2.32 -41.87
N GLY A 229 4.94 -1.18 -42.10
CA GLY A 229 3.76 -0.82 -41.31
C GLY A 229 2.69 -1.92 -41.32
N VAL A 230 2.48 -2.57 -42.48
CA VAL A 230 1.50 -3.66 -42.64
C VAL A 230 1.90 -4.88 -41.80
N THR A 231 3.13 -5.38 -41.94
CA THR A 231 3.60 -6.55 -41.15
C THR A 231 3.61 -6.27 -39.65
N GLY A 232 3.91 -5.02 -39.24
CA GLY A 232 3.90 -4.61 -37.83
C GLY A 232 2.49 -4.58 -37.24
N THR A 233 1.52 -4.01 -37.97
CA THR A 233 0.11 -4.01 -37.55
C THR A 233 -0.46 -5.43 -37.51
N SER A 234 -0.15 -6.28 -38.49
CA SER A 234 -0.56 -7.70 -38.50
C SER A 234 -0.03 -8.46 -37.29
N PHE A 235 1.23 -8.22 -36.90
CA PHE A 235 1.83 -8.86 -35.72
C PHE A 235 1.20 -8.38 -34.41
N PHE A 236 0.92 -7.08 -34.29
CA PHE A 236 0.25 -6.52 -33.11
C PHE A 236 -1.18 -7.07 -32.94
N LEU A 237 -1.95 -7.13 -34.03
CA LEU A 237 -3.32 -7.66 -34.01
C LEU A 237 -3.36 -9.15 -33.62
N LEU A 238 -2.40 -9.93 -34.12
CA LEU A 238 -2.24 -11.34 -33.74
C LEU A 238 -1.96 -11.47 -32.23
N LEU A 239 -1.06 -10.66 -31.70
CA LEU A 239 -0.66 -10.71 -30.28
C LEU A 239 -1.82 -10.29 -29.36
N LEU A 240 -2.55 -9.23 -29.73
CA LEU A 240 -3.74 -8.78 -29.03
C LEU A 240 -4.82 -9.88 -29.01
N PHE A 241 -5.05 -10.54 -30.14
CA PHE A 241 -6.03 -11.61 -30.24
C PHE A 241 -5.67 -12.83 -29.38
N ILE A 242 -4.39 -13.23 -29.37
CA ILE A 242 -3.91 -14.33 -28.51
C ILE A 242 -4.21 -14.02 -27.03
N VAL A 243 -3.96 -12.79 -26.60
CA VAL A 243 -4.27 -12.36 -25.22
C VAL A 243 -5.77 -12.46 -24.93
N VAL A 244 -6.63 -11.91 -25.82
CA VAL A 244 -8.09 -11.93 -25.65
C VAL A 244 -8.64 -13.35 -25.59
N MET A 245 -8.20 -14.25 -26.47
CA MET A 245 -8.71 -15.63 -26.52
C MET A 245 -8.16 -16.52 -25.40
N THR A 246 -6.95 -16.24 -24.91
CA THR A 246 -6.39 -16.92 -23.73
C THR A 246 -7.20 -16.55 -22.48
N VAL A 247 -7.61 -15.29 -22.37
CA VAL A 247 -8.51 -14.82 -21.32
C VAL A 247 -9.91 -15.45 -21.47
N ALA A 248 -10.45 -15.51 -22.68
CA ALA A 248 -11.80 -16.04 -22.92
C ALA A 248 -11.95 -17.56 -22.62
N ASN A 249 -10.91 -18.36 -22.82
CA ASN A 249 -10.96 -19.81 -22.59
C ASN A 249 -10.42 -20.25 -21.22
N GLY A 250 -9.66 -19.39 -20.53
CA GLY A 250 -9.11 -19.68 -19.20
C GLY A 250 -10.15 -19.64 -18.07
N THR A 251 -11.38 -19.20 -18.35
CA THR A 251 -12.45 -19.06 -17.37
C THR A 251 -13.50 -20.16 -17.50
N PRO A 252 -13.49 -21.22 -16.69
CA PRO A 252 -14.68 -22.02 -16.44
C PRO A 252 -15.59 -21.24 -15.49
N ALA A 253 -16.28 -20.21 -15.97
CA ALA A 253 -17.22 -19.45 -15.15
C ALA A 253 -18.34 -18.84 -15.98
N GLN A 254 -19.56 -19.24 -15.64
CA GLN A 254 -20.81 -18.59 -15.98
C GLN A 254 -20.69 -17.10 -15.64
N GLY A 255 -20.83 -16.20 -16.64
CA GLY A 255 -21.03 -14.76 -16.39
C GLY A 255 -20.06 -13.78 -17.04
N VAL A 256 -18.96 -14.23 -17.66
CA VAL A 256 -17.99 -13.29 -18.30
C VAL A 256 -18.24 -13.08 -19.80
N LEU A 257 -18.87 -14.03 -20.49
CA LEU A 257 -19.19 -13.88 -21.91
C LEU A 257 -20.62 -13.41 -22.11
N PHE A 258 -20.77 -12.43 -23.00
CA PHE A 258 -22.04 -12.09 -23.60
C PHE A 258 -22.70 -13.38 -24.10
N THR A 259 -23.95 -13.60 -23.72
CA THR A 259 -24.77 -14.50 -24.52
C THR A 259 -24.85 -13.95 -25.95
N GLU A 260 -25.00 -14.83 -26.93
CA GLU A 260 -25.01 -14.44 -28.35
C GLU A 260 -26.00 -13.30 -28.65
N SER A 261 -27.10 -13.25 -27.90
CA SER A 261 -28.13 -12.20 -27.98
C SER A 261 -27.74 -10.87 -27.32
N GLU A 262 -26.86 -10.88 -26.31
CA GLU A 262 -26.37 -9.67 -25.65
C GLU A 262 -25.22 -9.03 -26.45
N PHE A 263 -24.36 -9.80 -27.11
CA PHE A 263 -23.26 -9.25 -27.92
C PHE A 263 -23.78 -8.42 -29.10
N GLN A 264 -24.89 -8.85 -29.71
CA GLN A 264 -25.52 -8.11 -30.81
C GLN A 264 -26.16 -6.79 -30.38
N LYS A 265 -26.41 -6.59 -29.08
CA LYS A 265 -27.09 -5.40 -28.54
C LYS A 265 -26.18 -4.51 -27.70
N ALA A 266 -25.01 -4.99 -27.30
CA ALA A 266 -24.13 -4.29 -26.38
C ALA A 266 -23.44 -3.09 -27.03
N SER A 267 -23.43 -1.98 -26.29
CA SER A 267 -22.63 -0.81 -26.66
C SER A 267 -21.14 -1.06 -26.40
N LEU A 268 -20.25 -0.36 -27.13
CA LEU A 268 -18.80 -0.51 -26.98
C LEU A 268 -18.32 -0.24 -25.53
N ASN A 269 -19.02 0.64 -24.80
CA ASN A 269 -18.74 0.95 -23.40
C ASN A 269 -19.12 -0.18 -22.45
N GLU A 270 -20.24 -0.88 -22.68
CA GLU A 270 -20.61 -2.07 -21.90
C GLU A 270 -19.66 -3.24 -22.15
N VAL A 271 -19.17 -3.37 -23.39
CA VAL A 271 -18.13 -4.35 -23.74
C VAL A 271 -16.82 -4.05 -23.02
N LEU A 272 -16.38 -2.80 -23.01
CA LEU A 272 -15.16 -2.39 -22.29
C LEU A 272 -15.29 -2.55 -20.78
N ASP A 273 -16.43 -2.21 -20.20
CA ASP A 273 -16.67 -2.28 -18.75
C ASP A 273 -16.84 -3.72 -18.23
N LYS A 274 -17.45 -4.62 -19.02
CA LYS A 274 -17.44 -6.06 -18.71
C LYS A 274 -16.04 -6.68 -18.90
N LEU A 275 -15.25 -6.19 -19.86
CA LEU A 275 -13.87 -6.63 -20.07
C LEU A 275 -12.95 -6.21 -18.90
N THR A 276 -13.02 -4.97 -18.43
CA THR A 276 -12.23 -4.50 -17.26
C THR A 276 -12.61 -5.25 -15.98
N ARG A 277 -13.91 -5.53 -15.78
CA ARG A 277 -14.38 -6.39 -14.68
C ARG A 277 -13.92 -7.85 -14.83
N GLY A 278 -13.92 -8.38 -16.05
CA GLY A 278 -13.38 -9.71 -16.35
C GLY A 278 -11.87 -9.82 -16.07
N ILE A 279 -11.09 -8.78 -16.41
CA ILE A 279 -9.63 -8.75 -16.19
C ILE A 279 -9.31 -8.64 -14.69
N SER A 280 -10.01 -7.78 -13.94
CA SER A 280 -9.80 -7.66 -12.49
C SER A 280 -10.21 -8.93 -11.75
N ASN A 281 -11.33 -9.55 -12.13
CA ASN A 281 -11.75 -10.85 -11.61
C ASN A 281 -10.76 -11.97 -11.98
N TYR A 282 -10.17 -11.94 -13.18
CA TYR A 282 -9.12 -12.89 -13.58
C TYR A 282 -7.83 -12.68 -12.79
N GLN A 283 -7.41 -11.44 -12.55
CA GLN A 283 -6.25 -11.15 -11.68
C GLN A 283 -6.49 -11.69 -10.26
N ARG A 284 -7.69 -11.47 -9.70
CA ARG A 284 -8.10 -12.03 -8.41
C ARG A 284 -8.15 -13.56 -8.46
N GLN A 285 -8.61 -14.19 -9.54
CA GLN A 285 -8.63 -15.65 -9.64
C GLN A 285 -7.27 -16.29 -9.92
N VAL A 286 -6.37 -15.63 -10.65
CA VAL A 286 -4.99 -16.09 -10.81
C VAL A 286 -4.22 -15.94 -9.51
N SER A 287 -4.41 -14.84 -8.78
CA SER A 287 -3.84 -14.71 -7.43
C SER A 287 -4.40 -15.79 -6.51
N LEU A 288 -5.72 -15.97 -6.47
CA LEU A 288 -6.37 -17.03 -5.67
C LEU A 288 -6.00 -18.44 -6.13
N GLY A 289 -5.76 -18.69 -7.42
CA GLY A 289 -5.44 -20.00 -7.98
C GLY A 289 -3.97 -20.40 -7.79
N VAL A 290 -3.06 -19.42 -7.83
CA VAL A 290 -1.65 -19.59 -7.48
C VAL A 290 -1.48 -19.70 -5.96
N GLN A 291 -2.25 -18.93 -5.17
CA GLN A 291 -2.30 -19.02 -3.71
C GLN A 291 -2.95 -20.34 -3.23
N LYS A 292 -4.08 -20.76 -3.81
CA LYS A 292 -4.79 -22.01 -3.43
C LYS A 292 -3.97 -23.29 -3.59
N LYS A 293 -2.92 -23.30 -4.41
CA LYS A 293 -2.12 -24.50 -4.67
C LYS A 293 -0.82 -24.60 -3.87
N ILE A 294 -0.41 -23.57 -3.13
CA ILE A 294 0.91 -23.59 -2.50
C ILE A 294 0.90 -23.82 -0.98
N GLN A 295 0.06 -23.21 -0.13
CA GLN A 295 0.16 -23.48 1.34
C GLN A 295 -0.96 -22.91 2.23
N TYR A 296 -2.18 -22.70 1.71
CA TYR A 296 -3.25 -22.00 2.44
C TYR A 296 -4.05 -22.87 3.42
N ALA A 297 -3.36 -23.49 4.38
CA ALA A 297 -3.99 -23.87 5.64
C ALA A 297 -3.65 -22.83 6.72
N ILE A 298 -4.33 -22.91 7.87
CA ILE A 298 -4.12 -22.00 9.02
C ILE A 298 -2.63 -21.76 9.30
N THR A 299 -1.78 -22.78 9.19
CA THR A 299 -0.33 -22.66 9.37
C THR A 299 0.30 -21.62 8.44
N GLY A 300 0.03 -21.68 7.14
CA GLY A 300 0.58 -20.75 6.15
C GLY A 300 0.07 -19.33 6.35
N LYS A 301 -1.25 -19.16 6.56
CA LYS A 301 -1.84 -17.85 6.86
C LYS A 301 -1.25 -17.22 8.11
N VAL A 302 -1.06 -18.01 9.16
CA VAL A 302 -0.45 -17.54 10.41
C VAL A 302 1.01 -17.12 10.18
N GLU A 303 1.82 -17.92 9.48
CA GLU A 303 3.23 -17.62 9.23
C GLU A 303 3.44 -16.40 8.33
N GLU A 304 2.60 -16.19 7.30
CA GLU A 304 2.62 -15.01 6.43
C GLU A 304 2.25 -13.73 7.18
N ASN A 305 1.28 -13.81 8.10
CA ASN A 305 0.70 -12.64 8.76
C ASN A 305 1.23 -12.39 10.19
N GLN A 306 2.17 -13.18 10.70
CA GLN A 306 2.70 -13.02 12.06
C GLN A 306 3.49 -11.70 12.29
N TYR A 307 3.88 -11.03 11.20
CA TYR A 307 4.62 -9.75 11.24
C TYR A 307 3.84 -8.57 10.63
N GLU A 308 2.68 -8.80 10.04
CA GLU A 308 1.89 -7.74 9.42
C GLU A 308 0.99 -7.07 10.45
N PRO A 309 0.92 -5.74 10.56
CA PRO A 309 0.07 -5.09 11.55
C PRO A 309 -1.42 -5.29 11.20
N LEU A 310 -2.09 -6.26 11.84
CA LEU A 310 -3.51 -6.55 11.61
C LEU A 310 -4.35 -6.05 12.79
N GLY A 311 -5.52 -5.48 12.53
CA GLY A 311 -6.40 -4.90 13.55
C GLY A 311 -6.72 -3.44 13.27
N VAL A 312 -7.20 -2.73 14.29
CA VAL A 312 -7.63 -1.33 14.19
C VAL A 312 -6.75 -0.46 15.06
N TYR A 313 -6.33 0.69 14.53
CA TYR A 313 -5.46 1.66 15.17
C TYR A 313 -6.08 3.05 15.11
N LEU A 314 -5.93 3.82 16.19
CA LEU A 314 -6.33 5.22 16.26
C LEU A 314 -5.11 6.13 16.07
N GLU A 315 -5.01 6.75 14.90
CA GLU A 315 -3.91 7.62 14.51
C GLU A 315 -4.33 9.10 14.53
N GLY A 316 -3.36 9.99 14.71
CA GLY A 316 -3.59 11.43 14.55
C GLY A 316 -4.60 12.07 15.51
N VAL A 317 -5.04 11.38 16.58
CA VAL A 317 -6.09 11.87 17.49
C VAL A 317 -5.70 13.20 18.13
N LYS A 318 -6.42 14.26 17.77
CA LYS A 318 -6.16 15.67 18.14
C LYS A 318 -7.46 16.40 18.44
N SER A 319 -7.40 17.42 19.29
CA SER A 319 -8.49 18.37 19.45
C SER A 319 -8.37 19.45 18.38
N VAL A 320 -9.50 19.99 17.91
CA VAL A 320 -9.51 21.10 16.93
C VAL A 320 -8.82 22.34 17.52
N SER A 321 -8.97 22.57 18.83
CA SER A 321 -8.28 23.61 19.57
C SER A 321 -7.61 23.03 20.81
N SER A 322 -6.50 23.63 21.25
CA SER A 322 -5.87 23.29 22.53
C SER A 322 -6.59 23.92 23.73
N LYS A 323 -7.40 24.97 23.48
CA LYS A 323 -8.18 25.70 24.49
C LYS A 323 -9.59 25.97 23.97
N TYR A 324 -10.58 25.62 24.78
CA TYR A 324 -12.00 25.88 24.53
C TYR A 324 -12.54 26.83 25.60
N TYR A 325 -13.55 27.62 25.26
CA TYR A 325 -14.27 28.41 26.26
C TYR A 325 -15.45 27.64 26.85
N GLU A 326 -15.86 27.99 28.08
CA GLU A 326 -17.09 27.46 28.68
C GLU A 326 -18.29 27.77 27.78
N GLY A 327 -18.97 26.72 27.31
CA GLY A 327 -20.07 26.86 26.35
C GLY A 327 -19.62 26.94 24.89
N GLU A 328 -18.40 26.51 24.57
CA GLU A 328 -17.98 26.17 23.20
C GLU A 328 -18.10 24.66 22.97
N ASP A 329 -18.35 24.27 21.72
CA ASP A 329 -18.37 22.86 21.35
C ASP A 329 -16.95 22.30 21.31
N VAL A 330 -16.74 21.15 21.92
CA VAL A 330 -15.41 20.52 21.97
C VAL A 330 -15.34 19.41 20.94
N THR A 331 -14.53 19.61 19.90
CA THR A 331 -14.34 18.62 18.83
C THR A 331 -12.97 17.96 18.88
N VAL A 332 -12.96 16.63 18.88
CA VAL A 332 -11.77 15.78 18.72
C VAL A 332 -11.90 15.03 17.41
N TRP A 333 -10.82 14.94 16.66
CA TRP A 333 -10.78 14.24 15.37
C TRP A 333 -9.51 13.39 15.27
N GLY A 334 -9.51 12.43 14.35
CA GLY A 334 -8.36 11.59 14.05
C GLY A 334 -8.67 10.66 12.89
N THR A 335 -7.81 9.66 12.70
CA THR A 335 -7.94 8.67 11.63
C THR A 335 -7.97 7.27 12.24
N VAL A 336 -8.91 6.46 11.78
CA VAL A 336 -8.97 5.03 12.07
C VAL A 336 -8.27 4.32 10.93
N LYS A 337 -7.22 3.57 11.25
CA LYS A 337 -6.53 2.71 10.28
C LYS A 337 -6.84 1.27 10.62
N ALA A 338 -7.34 0.50 9.67
CA ALA A 338 -7.73 -0.87 9.91
C ALA A 338 -7.22 -1.81 8.83
N LYS A 339 -6.76 -2.99 9.26
CA LYS A 339 -6.35 -4.07 8.37
C LYS A 339 -6.93 -5.40 8.82
N THR A 340 -7.63 -6.09 7.93
CA THR A 340 -8.23 -7.40 8.19
C THR A 340 -7.25 -8.54 7.92
N LEU A 341 -7.51 -9.71 8.50
CA LEU A 341 -6.86 -10.95 8.09
C LEU A 341 -7.61 -11.55 6.89
N ASP A 342 -8.88 -11.88 7.13
CA ASP A 342 -9.80 -12.50 6.17
C ASP A 342 -11.19 -11.88 6.35
N ASP A 343 -11.85 -12.16 7.50
CA ASP A 343 -13.19 -11.63 7.79
C ASP A 343 -13.23 -10.08 7.87
N PRO A 344 -14.33 -9.44 7.42
CA PRO A 344 -14.52 -8.01 7.52
C PRO A 344 -14.56 -7.54 8.98
N ILE A 345 -13.89 -6.41 9.25
CA ILE A 345 -13.87 -5.77 10.57
C ILE A 345 -14.95 -4.69 10.61
N ASN A 346 -15.94 -4.84 11.50
CA ASN A 346 -17.02 -3.89 11.71
C ASN A 346 -16.67 -2.93 12.87
N ILE A 347 -16.30 -1.70 12.53
CA ILE A 347 -15.76 -0.72 13.46
C ILE A 347 -16.86 0.23 13.93
N LYS A 348 -16.95 0.46 15.24
CA LYS A 348 -17.76 1.50 15.88
C LYS A 348 -16.85 2.52 16.55
N ILE A 349 -16.91 3.76 16.08
CA ILE A 349 -16.18 4.87 16.71
C ILE A 349 -17.05 5.57 17.74
N GLY A 350 -16.41 6.07 18.79
CA GLY A 350 -17.04 6.96 19.74
C GLY A 350 -16.04 7.72 20.58
N CYS A 351 -16.55 8.70 21.33
CA CYS A 351 -15.75 9.44 22.28
C CYS A 351 -16.52 9.66 23.57
N TYR A 352 -15.80 9.66 24.69
CA TYR A 352 -16.39 9.91 26.00
C TYR A 352 -15.45 10.68 26.93
N VAL A 353 -16.02 11.40 27.90
CA VAL A 353 -15.30 12.00 29.03
C VAL A 353 -15.54 11.14 30.26
N LYS A 354 -14.48 10.81 31.01
CA LYS A 354 -14.63 10.17 32.33
C LYS A 354 -14.90 11.22 33.40
N ASP A 355 -16.02 11.09 34.10
CA ASP A 355 -16.33 11.87 35.30
C ASP A 355 -16.50 10.90 36.47
N GLY A 356 -15.44 10.73 37.25
CA GLY A 356 -15.32 9.62 38.20
C GLY A 356 -15.37 8.26 37.48
N THR A 357 -16.32 7.41 37.85
CA THR A 357 -16.57 6.10 37.20
C THR A 357 -17.53 6.18 36.01
N LYS A 358 -18.18 7.33 35.79
CA LYS A 358 -19.18 7.47 34.72
C LYS A 358 -18.51 7.86 33.40
N LYS A 359 -18.68 7.02 32.38
CA LYS A 359 -18.34 7.36 30.99
C LYS A 359 -19.49 8.19 30.38
N ILE A 360 -19.18 9.40 29.94
CA ILE A 360 -20.15 10.30 29.32
C ILE A 360 -19.82 10.43 27.84
N GLY A 361 -20.55 9.72 26.98
CA GLY A 361 -20.36 9.76 25.53
C GLY A 361 -21.04 10.95 24.85
N THR A 362 -20.55 11.34 23.67
CA THR A 362 -21.25 12.30 22.79
C THR A 362 -22.22 11.60 21.81
N LYS A 363 -23.26 12.31 21.39
CA LYS A 363 -24.18 11.89 20.32
C LYS A 363 -23.70 12.26 18.91
N ASN A 364 -22.82 13.26 18.80
CA ASN A 364 -22.33 13.77 17.52
C ASN A 364 -20.97 13.12 17.24
N VAL A 365 -21.03 11.93 16.65
CA VAL A 365 -19.86 11.18 16.16
C VAL A 365 -20.02 11.03 14.65
N ASP A 366 -18.93 11.22 13.92
CA ASP A 366 -18.82 11.02 12.48
C ASP A 366 -17.63 10.07 12.22
N PRO A 367 -17.81 8.92 11.55
CA PRO A 367 -19.10 8.35 11.14
C PRO A 367 -19.97 7.97 12.34
N LYS A 368 -21.27 8.26 12.25
CA LYS A 368 -22.25 7.96 13.32
C LYS A 368 -22.52 6.46 13.47
N ASN A 369 -22.52 5.76 12.34
CA ASN A 369 -22.83 4.35 12.27
C ASN A 369 -21.54 3.52 12.24
N LYS A 370 -21.69 2.22 12.48
CA LYS A 370 -20.61 1.27 12.23
C LYS A 370 -20.27 1.27 10.73
N PHE A 371 -19.02 0.97 10.39
CA PHE A 371 -18.58 0.73 9.03
C PHE A 371 -17.72 -0.54 8.97
N SER A 372 -17.63 -1.16 7.80
CA SER A 372 -16.91 -2.42 7.58
C SER A 372 -15.66 -2.15 6.77
N VAL A 373 -14.53 -2.73 7.18
CA VAL A 373 -13.26 -2.71 6.43
C VAL A 373 -12.99 -4.11 5.92
N PHE A 374 -12.65 -4.23 4.64
CA PHE A 374 -12.48 -5.54 3.97
C PHE A 374 -11.02 -5.93 3.77
N THR A 375 -10.11 -4.96 3.63
CA THR A 375 -8.68 -5.23 3.40
C THR A 375 -7.78 -4.30 4.21
N LEU A 376 -7.46 -3.12 3.68
CA LEU A 376 -6.71 -2.05 4.33
C LEU A 376 -7.39 -0.73 4.00
N GLU A 377 -7.98 -0.10 5.00
CA GLU A 377 -8.70 1.16 4.83
C GLU A 377 -8.34 2.15 5.93
N GLU A 378 -8.37 3.43 5.57
CA GLU A 378 -8.20 4.56 6.47
C GLU A 378 -9.48 5.39 6.42
N GLN A 379 -10.05 5.68 7.59
CA GLN A 379 -11.28 6.43 7.72
C GLN A 379 -11.12 7.50 8.79
N ASP A 380 -11.30 8.76 8.40
CA ASP A 380 -11.29 9.86 9.35
C ASP A 380 -12.54 9.84 10.23
N PHE A 381 -12.38 10.31 11.46
CA PHE A 381 -13.47 10.44 12.42
C PHE A 381 -13.42 11.77 13.16
N ALA A 382 -14.58 12.24 13.60
CA ALA A 382 -14.74 13.38 14.48
C ALA A 382 -15.80 13.11 15.56
N CYS A 383 -15.55 13.61 16.75
CA CYS A 383 -16.47 13.59 17.88
C CYS A 383 -16.64 15.01 18.42
N THR A 384 -17.87 15.51 18.43
CA THR A 384 -18.18 16.86 18.90
C THR A 384 -19.06 16.79 20.15
N PHE A 385 -18.62 17.36 21.26
CA PHE A 385 -19.42 17.52 22.47
C PHE A 385 -20.16 18.86 22.38
N ASP A 386 -21.48 18.79 22.15
CA ASP A 386 -22.34 19.97 21.98
C ASP A 386 -22.71 20.60 23.32
N LYS A 387 -22.43 21.89 23.45
CA LYS A 387 -22.71 22.70 24.64
C LYS A 387 -24.17 22.66 25.09
N ASN A 388 -25.12 22.54 24.16
CA ASN A 388 -26.55 22.65 24.47
C ASN A 388 -27.07 21.36 25.08
N ASN A 389 -26.48 20.24 24.71
CA ASN A 389 -26.85 18.92 25.19
C ASN A 389 -26.18 18.59 26.53
N ASP A 390 -25.00 19.16 26.79
CA ASP A 390 -24.11 18.78 27.89
C ASP A 390 -23.50 19.97 28.69
N PRO A 391 -24.29 21.01 29.07
CA PRO A 391 -23.75 22.28 29.58
C PRO A 391 -22.96 22.17 30.89
N ASP A 392 -23.34 21.25 31.79
CA ASP A 392 -22.66 21.07 33.07
C ASP A 392 -21.35 20.25 32.99
N LYS A 393 -21.11 19.58 31.86
CA LYS A 393 -20.02 18.59 31.70
C LYS A 393 -18.69 19.24 31.31
N PHE A 394 -18.74 20.42 30.70
CA PHE A 394 -17.58 21.16 30.21
C PHE A 394 -17.38 22.47 30.98
N LYS A 395 -17.36 22.37 32.32
CA LYS A 395 -16.88 23.46 33.18
C LYS A 395 -15.39 23.67 32.99
N SER A 396 -14.93 24.89 33.23
CA SER A 396 -13.52 25.26 33.17
C SER A 396 -12.64 24.29 33.96
N GLY A 397 -11.49 23.95 33.37
CA GLY A 397 -10.57 22.94 33.86
C GLY A 397 -10.00 22.08 32.74
N SER A 398 -9.04 21.24 33.11
CA SER A 398 -8.49 20.22 32.22
C SER A 398 -9.44 19.02 32.16
N LYS A 399 -9.82 18.59 30.96
CA LYS A 399 -10.67 17.42 30.73
C LYS A 399 -9.96 16.43 29.82
N THR A 400 -10.01 15.15 30.16
CA THR A 400 -9.51 14.08 29.28
C THR A 400 -10.68 13.47 28.52
N ILE A 401 -10.67 13.65 27.20
CA ILE A 401 -11.58 12.99 26.27
C ILE A 401 -10.89 11.71 25.81
N THR A 402 -11.57 10.58 25.91
CA THR A 402 -11.08 9.30 25.39
C THR A 402 -11.84 8.97 24.12
N THR A 403 -11.13 8.88 23.00
CA THR A 403 -11.67 8.32 21.77
C THR A 403 -11.53 6.79 21.82
N PHE A 404 -12.45 6.07 21.21
CA PHE A 404 -12.37 4.61 21.15
C PHE A 404 -12.88 4.07 19.81
N ALA A 405 -12.38 2.89 19.44
CA ALA A 405 -12.90 2.10 18.34
C ALA A 405 -13.18 0.68 18.84
N ASP A 406 -14.46 0.28 18.83
CA ASP A 406 -14.88 -1.08 19.11
C ASP A 406 -15.03 -1.85 17.81
N PHE A 407 -14.46 -3.05 17.71
CA PHE A 407 -14.50 -3.84 16.48
C PHE A 407 -14.46 -5.35 16.74
N ASN A 408 -15.01 -6.14 15.83
CA ASN A 408 -14.81 -7.60 15.80
C ASN A 408 -13.47 -7.93 15.14
N PHE A 409 -12.78 -8.95 15.63
CA PHE A 409 -11.53 -9.40 15.05
C PHE A 409 -11.38 -10.92 15.17
N GLU A 410 -10.65 -11.52 14.23
CA GLU A 410 -10.31 -12.93 14.20
C GLU A 410 -8.81 -13.14 14.44
N THR A 411 -8.47 -14.08 15.33
CA THR A 411 -7.09 -14.51 15.53
C THR A 411 -6.98 -16.01 15.31
N LEU A 412 -6.02 -16.39 14.48
CA LEU A 412 -5.67 -17.77 14.20
C LEU A 412 -4.36 -18.09 14.91
N ALA A 413 -4.25 -19.30 15.44
CA ALA A 413 -3.02 -19.78 16.06
C ALA A 413 -2.80 -21.27 15.79
N PHE A 414 -1.55 -21.70 15.80
CA PHE A 414 -1.20 -23.12 15.83
C PHE A 414 -0.05 -23.42 16.79
N LEU A 415 0.01 -24.65 17.29
CA LEU A 415 1.08 -25.19 18.12
C LEU A 415 1.57 -26.51 17.51
N LYS A 416 2.87 -26.56 17.16
CA LYS A 416 3.53 -27.79 16.73
C LYS A 416 3.78 -28.69 17.95
N VAL A 417 3.45 -29.98 17.84
CA VAL A 417 3.63 -30.98 18.91
C VAL A 417 4.15 -32.27 18.30
N TYR A 418 5.10 -32.89 18.98
CA TYR A 418 5.74 -34.12 18.54
C TYR A 418 5.13 -35.31 19.27
N PHE A 419 4.83 -36.37 18.53
CA PHE A 419 4.31 -37.62 19.08
C PHE A 419 5.29 -38.75 18.82
N MET A 420 5.52 -39.60 19.82
CA MET A 420 6.41 -40.76 19.74
C MET A 420 5.80 -41.92 20.50
N ASP A 421 6.06 -43.15 20.06
CA ASP A 421 5.71 -44.33 20.85
C ASP A 421 6.34 -44.26 22.25
N ARG A 422 5.54 -44.47 23.29
CA ARG A 422 5.96 -44.23 24.66
C ARG A 422 7.01 -45.23 25.14
N GLU A 423 6.97 -46.48 24.69
CA GLU A 423 7.98 -47.46 25.07
C GLU A 423 9.31 -47.17 24.37
N ARG A 424 9.27 -46.69 23.12
CA ARG A 424 10.45 -46.16 22.43
C ARG A 424 11.02 -44.94 23.15
N LEU A 425 10.18 -43.97 23.52
CA LEU A 425 10.60 -42.79 24.27
C LEU A 425 11.29 -43.19 25.59
N ARG A 426 10.72 -44.14 26.33
CA ARG A 426 11.31 -44.70 27.55
C ARG A 426 12.62 -45.43 27.30
N ALA A 427 12.76 -46.14 26.18
CA ALA A 427 14.01 -46.82 25.81
C ALA A 427 15.12 -45.78 25.53
N MET A 428 14.83 -44.77 24.71
CA MET A 428 15.77 -43.68 24.42
C MET A 428 16.20 -42.92 25.68
N THR A 429 15.25 -42.58 26.56
CA THR A 429 15.57 -41.94 27.85
C THR A 429 16.45 -42.83 28.75
N ARG A 430 16.24 -44.16 28.75
CA ARG A 430 17.08 -45.11 29.51
C ARG A 430 18.50 -45.22 28.95
N GLU A 431 18.65 -45.06 27.64
CA GLU A 431 19.92 -45.06 26.93
C GLU A 431 20.61 -43.68 26.93
N ASN A 432 20.02 -42.68 27.61
CA ASN A 432 20.49 -41.30 27.65
C ASN A 432 20.60 -40.65 26.25
N LEU A 433 19.70 -41.05 25.33
CA LEU A 433 19.56 -40.46 24.00
C LEU A 433 18.47 -39.38 24.02
N ASP A 434 18.78 -38.18 23.53
CA ASP A 434 17.81 -37.10 23.36
C ASP A 434 17.00 -37.32 22.06
N PRO A 435 15.69 -37.61 22.14
CA PRO A 435 14.87 -37.83 20.96
C PRO A 435 14.85 -36.63 20.01
N PHE A 436 14.99 -35.40 20.51
CA PHE A 436 15.03 -34.24 19.62
C PHE A 436 16.31 -34.20 18.79
N GLN A 437 17.45 -34.61 19.37
CA GLN A 437 18.71 -34.67 18.66
C GLN A 437 18.73 -35.82 17.65
N GLU A 438 18.24 -37.00 18.04
CA GLU A 438 18.26 -38.19 17.18
C GLU A 438 17.38 -38.09 15.93
N PHE A 439 16.32 -37.28 16.00
CA PHE A 439 15.41 -37.05 14.88
C PHE A 439 15.60 -35.67 14.21
N ASP A 440 16.71 -34.97 14.51
CA ASP A 440 17.03 -33.63 13.99
C ASP A 440 15.87 -32.61 14.16
N ILE A 441 15.15 -32.71 15.28
CA ILE A 441 14.09 -31.78 15.65
C ILE A 441 14.73 -30.56 16.30
N LYS A 442 14.86 -29.49 15.52
CA LYS A 442 15.48 -28.24 15.95
C LYS A 442 14.67 -27.49 17.00
N ASP A 443 13.34 -27.52 16.86
CA ASP A 443 12.43 -26.84 17.76
C ASP A 443 12.06 -27.74 18.96
N LYS A 444 12.88 -27.68 20.02
CA LYS A 444 12.71 -28.51 21.23
C LYS A 444 11.61 -28.00 22.17
N LYS A 445 11.18 -26.74 22.00
CA LYS A 445 10.19 -26.05 22.83
C LYS A 445 9.28 -25.21 21.93
N PRO A 446 8.46 -25.88 21.10
CA PRO A 446 7.56 -25.20 20.18
C PRO A 446 6.64 -24.27 20.97
N THR A 447 6.62 -23.02 20.55
CA THR A 447 5.70 -22.01 21.05
C THR A 447 4.53 -21.87 20.09
N ALA A 448 3.38 -21.45 20.60
CA ALA A 448 2.27 -21.08 19.74
C ALA A 448 2.68 -19.96 18.77
N VAL A 449 2.33 -20.12 17.50
CA VAL A 449 2.44 -19.05 16.49
C VAL A 449 1.02 -18.58 16.19
N TYR A 450 0.81 -17.28 16.11
CA TYR A 450 -0.50 -16.68 15.91
C TYR A 450 -0.43 -15.45 14.99
N THR A 451 -1.55 -15.10 14.36
CA THR A 451 -1.65 -13.92 13.50
C THR A 451 -1.44 -12.63 14.30
N ASN A 452 -0.89 -11.58 13.67
CA ASN A 452 -0.49 -10.37 14.37
C ASN A 452 -1.63 -9.39 14.66
N GLY A 453 -2.66 -9.90 15.36
CA GLY A 453 -3.77 -9.14 15.91
C GLY A 453 -3.60 -8.76 17.40
N PRO A 454 -4.63 -8.12 17.98
CA PRO A 454 -4.60 -7.63 19.36
C PRO A 454 -4.63 -8.73 20.44
N LEU A 455 -5.23 -9.89 20.16
CA LEU A 455 -5.24 -11.02 21.08
C LEU A 455 -3.99 -11.89 20.90
N GLU A 456 -3.30 -12.16 22.01
CA GLU A 456 -2.27 -13.19 22.08
C GLU A 456 -2.88 -14.53 22.51
N ILE A 457 -2.56 -15.58 21.77
CA ILE A 457 -2.99 -16.96 22.05
C ILE A 457 -1.77 -17.78 22.43
N GLY A 458 -1.59 -17.99 23.73
CA GLY A 458 -0.64 -18.95 24.25
C GLY A 458 -1.21 -20.36 24.16
N MET A 459 -0.41 -21.32 23.72
CA MET A 459 -0.74 -22.74 23.79
C MET A 459 0.48 -23.52 24.24
N GLU A 460 0.24 -24.51 25.07
CA GLU A 460 1.27 -25.45 25.51
C GLU A 460 0.67 -26.84 25.71
N THR A 461 1.52 -27.85 25.60
CA THR A 461 1.18 -29.21 26.04
C THR A 461 1.98 -29.55 27.29
N THR A 462 1.56 -30.57 28.04
CA THR A 462 2.29 -31.02 29.24
C THR A 462 3.79 -31.27 28.98
N THR A 463 4.11 -31.80 27.80
CA THR A 463 5.48 -31.95 27.30
C THR A 463 5.49 -31.75 25.78
N PRO A 464 6.47 -31.04 25.19
CA PRO A 464 6.58 -30.88 23.73
C PRO A 464 6.62 -32.18 22.93
N LEU A 465 7.19 -33.23 23.53
CA LEU A 465 7.19 -34.60 23.01
C LEU A 465 6.23 -35.45 23.83
N VAL A 466 5.14 -35.88 23.19
CA VAL A 466 4.06 -36.65 23.77
C VAL A 466 4.27 -38.14 23.49
N GLY A 467 4.50 -38.90 24.55
CA GLY A 467 4.57 -40.36 24.49
C GLY A 467 3.18 -40.99 24.38
N VAL A 468 2.88 -41.65 23.26
CA VAL A 468 1.61 -42.36 23.02
C VAL A 468 1.78 -43.87 23.17
N SER A 469 0.83 -44.54 23.81
CA SER A 469 0.86 -45.99 24.02
C SER A 469 -0.51 -46.62 23.75
N SER A 470 -0.51 -47.84 23.18
CA SER A 470 -1.71 -48.65 23.03
C SER A 470 -2.04 -49.48 24.27
N SER A 471 -1.06 -49.69 25.15
CA SER A 471 -1.18 -50.60 26.32
C SER A 471 -1.66 -49.90 27.58
N TYR A 472 -1.48 -48.59 27.72
CA TYR A 472 -2.03 -47.79 28.81
C TYR A 472 -2.28 -46.35 28.36
N LEU A 473 -3.37 -45.78 28.84
CA LEU A 473 -3.84 -44.48 28.39
C LEU A 473 -3.10 -43.35 29.11
N VAL A 474 -2.50 -42.47 28.32
CA VAL A 474 -1.81 -41.26 28.77
C VAL A 474 -2.61 -40.10 28.23
N TYR A 475 -3.07 -39.23 29.13
CA TYR A 475 -3.87 -38.06 28.76
C TYR A 475 -3.02 -36.81 28.94
N PRO A 476 -2.20 -36.43 27.93
CA PRO A 476 -1.54 -35.14 27.96
C PRO A 476 -2.61 -34.04 28.01
N ARG A 477 -2.25 -32.89 28.55
CA ARG A 477 -3.11 -31.71 28.56
C ARG A 477 -2.65 -30.74 27.49
N LEU A 478 -3.60 -30.18 26.76
CA LEU A 478 -3.44 -28.95 25.98
C LEU A 478 -3.95 -27.80 26.84
N SER A 479 -3.07 -26.87 27.18
CA SER A 479 -3.43 -25.63 27.84
C SER A 479 -3.45 -24.49 26.82
N LEU A 480 -4.42 -23.61 26.93
CA LEU A 480 -4.54 -22.38 26.15
C LEU A 480 -4.64 -21.19 27.08
N SER A 481 -4.03 -20.07 26.72
CA SER A 481 -4.15 -18.81 27.42
C SER A 481 -4.51 -17.68 26.47
N PHE A 482 -5.44 -16.83 26.87
CA PHE A 482 -5.76 -15.59 26.17
C PHE A 482 -5.36 -14.39 27.02
N GLN A 483 -4.63 -13.47 26.40
CA GLN A 483 -4.25 -12.19 26.98
C GLN A 483 -4.18 -11.11 25.93
N ASN A 484 -4.26 -9.84 26.37
CA ASN A 484 -3.97 -8.75 25.46
C ASN A 484 -2.49 -8.81 25.06
N ARG A 485 -2.19 -8.64 23.78
CA ARG A 485 -0.82 -8.73 23.29
C ARG A 485 0.01 -7.55 23.80
N VAL A 486 1.25 -7.82 24.21
CA VAL A 486 2.17 -6.75 24.65
C VAL A 486 2.39 -5.74 23.52
N GLY A 487 2.22 -4.46 23.83
CA GLY A 487 2.37 -3.35 22.87
C GLY A 487 1.10 -2.98 22.12
N TRP A 488 0.00 -3.72 22.26
CA TRP A 488 -1.30 -3.35 21.72
C TRP A 488 -2.07 -2.43 22.68
N GLU A 489 -2.52 -1.29 22.17
CA GLU A 489 -3.43 -0.41 22.88
C GLU A 489 -4.82 -1.09 22.98
N GLY A 490 -5.53 -0.92 24.09
CA GLY A 490 -6.92 -1.36 24.21
C GLY A 490 -7.18 -2.60 25.10
N LYS A 491 -8.37 -3.19 24.93
CA LYS A 491 -8.82 -4.37 25.68
C LYS A 491 -9.85 -5.21 24.94
N ILE A 492 -9.89 -6.50 25.26
CA ILE A 492 -10.91 -7.43 24.76
C ILE A 492 -12.23 -7.17 25.51
N ILE A 493 -13.28 -6.86 24.75
CA ILE A 493 -14.62 -6.56 25.26
C ILE A 493 -15.42 -7.85 25.48
N GLY A 494 -15.25 -8.84 24.59
CA GLY A 494 -16.01 -10.08 24.65
C GLY A 494 -15.50 -11.13 23.67
N LEU A 495 -15.64 -12.40 24.05
CA LEU A 495 -15.39 -13.54 23.19
C LEU A 495 -16.68 -13.88 22.42
N ASN A 496 -16.60 -14.09 21.11
CA ASN A 496 -17.74 -14.47 20.27
C ASN A 496 -17.68 -15.95 19.86
N GLU A 497 -16.48 -16.45 19.57
CA GLU A 497 -16.25 -17.83 19.12
C GLU A 497 -14.85 -18.31 19.54
N LEU A 498 -14.75 -19.57 19.95
CA LEU A 498 -13.48 -20.26 20.19
C LEU A 498 -13.57 -21.70 19.68
N ILE A 499 -12.73 -22.05 18.72
CA ILE A 499 -12.67 -23.36 18.08
C ILE A 499 -11.28 -23.95 18.28
N LEU A 500 -11.25 -25.20 18.76
CA LEU A 500 -10.06 -26.04 18.82
C LEU A 500 -10.11 -27.04 17.66
N LEU A 501 -9.04 -27.13 16.87
CA LEU A 501 -8.93 -28.06 15.76
C LEU A 501 -7.79 -29.03 16.08
N PHE A 502 -8.16 -30.31 16.24
CA PHE A 502 -7.24 -31.36 16.60
C PHE A 502 -6.85 -32.19 15.37
N PRO A 503 -5.55 -32.54 15.25
CA PRO A 503 -5.06 -33.34 14.14
C PRO A 503 -5.65 -34.76 14.17
N LYS A 504 -5.49 -35.50 13.07
CA LYS A 504 -6.02 -36.86 12.96
C LYS A 504 -5.46 -37.74 14.07
N GLY A 505 -6.33 -38.50 14.72
CA GLY A 505 -5.97 -39.39 15.81
C GLY A 505 -5.95 -38.74 17.20
N VAL A 506 -6.16 -37.42 17.33
CA VAL A 506 -6.31 -36.74 18.62
C VAL A 506 -7.75 -36.28 18.79
N LYS A 507 -8.39 -36.63 19.92
CA LYS A 507 -9.78 -36.26 20.22
C LYS A 507 -9.99 -35.90 21.69
N LEU A 508 -11.09 -35.22 21.98
CA LEU A 508 -11.71 -35.18 23.31
C LEU A 508 -12.71 -36.34 23.40
N THR A 509 -12.63 -37.16 24.45
CA THR A 509 -13.56 -38.29 24.65
C THR A 509 -14.89 -37.80 25.19
N SER A 510 -14.86 -36.75 26.01
CA SER A 510 -16.00 -36.09 26.59
C SER A 510 -15.75 -34.58 26.58
N PRO A 511 -16.05 -33.87 25.47
CA PRO A 511 -15.74 -32.45 25.29
C PRO A 511 -16.27 -31.53 26.42
N SER A 512 -17.31 -31.96 27.14
CA SER A 512 -17.89 -31.25 28.28
C SER A 512 -17.15 -31.43 29.61
N THR A 513 -16.34 -32.48 29.79
CA THR A 513 -15.68 -32.83 31.06
C THR A 513 -14.16 -32.96 30.95
N ASP A 514 -13.64 -33.17 29.75
CA ASP A 514 -12.19 -33.25 29.51
C ASP A 514 -11.51 -31.90 29.64
N CYS A 515 -12.27 -30.82 29.47
CA CYS A 515 -11.83 -29.45 29.58
C CYS A 515 -12.39 -28.78 30.86
N ASN A 516 -11.70 -27.77 31.37
CA ASN A 516 -12.21 -26.92 32.46
C ASN A 516 -13.40 -26.05 32.04
N MET A 517 -13.70 -25.97 30.75
CA MET A 517 -14.85 -25.30 30.15
C MET A 517 -15.59 -26.26 29.23
N LYS A 518 -16.88 -26.03 28.96
CA LYS A 518 -17.68 -26.97 28.17
C LYS A 518 -17.49 -26.72 26.67
N PHE A 519 -16.96 -27.71 25.96
CA PHE A 519 -16.91 -27.72 24.50
C PHE A 519 -18.00 -28.64 23.90
N GLU A 520 -18.27 -28.46 22.62
CA GLU A 520 -19.07 -29.36 21.79
C GLU A 520 -18.36 -29.65 20.47
N GLU A 521 -18.71 -30.77 19.83
CA GLU A 521 -18.18 -31.09 18.50
C GLU A 521 -18.55 -30.01 17.49
N TYR A 522 -17.59 -29.64 16.65
CA TYR A 522 -17.70 -28.60 15.65
C TYR A 522 -17.26 -29.16 14.30
N ASP A 523 -18.14 -29.07 13.31
CA ASP A 523 -17.97 -29.63 11.98
C ASP A 523 -18.07 -28.52 10.90
N PRO A 524 -17.74 -28.81 9.63
CA PRO A 524 -17.80 -27.81 8.57
C PRO A 524 -19.18 -27.15 8.42
N SER A 525 -20.28 -27.85 8.70
CA SER A 525 -21.63 -27.29 8.59
C SER A 525 -21.91 -26.25 9.68
N LYS A 526 -21.46 -26.53 10.92
CA LYS A 526 -21.50 -25.55 12.02
C LYS A 526 -20.60 -24.34 11.73
N CYS A 527 -19.46 -24.56 11.08
CA CYS A 527 -18.59 -23.48 10.60
C CYS A 527 -19.29 -22.58 9.58
N SER A 528 -19.92 -23.16 8.56
CA SER A 528 -20.68 -22.39 7.56
C SER A 528 -21.84 -21.61 8.19
N ALA A 529 -22.51 -22.18 9.21
CA ALA A 529 -23.55 -21.48 9.96
C ALA A 529 -22.98 -20.33 10.81
N ALA A 530 -21.76 -20.47 11.34
CA ALA A 530 -21.07 -19.39 12.03
C ALA A 530 -20.70 -18.23 11.08
N CYS A 531 -20.35 -18.51 9.82
CA CYS A 531 -20.14 -17.47 8.81
C CYS A 531 -21.41 -16.62 8.58
N ASP A 532 -22.59 -17.23 8.58
CA ASP A 532 -23.85 -16.49 8.42
C ASP A 532 -24.06 -15.52 9.60
N LYS A 533 -23.83 -16.02 10.82
CA LYS A 533 -24.01 -15.24 12.06
C LYS A 533 -23.00 -14.10 12.20
N PHE A 534 -21.70 -14.38 12.03
CA PHE A 534 -20.63 -13.48 12.41
C PHE A 534 -20.05 -12.67 11.26
N VAL A 535 -20.21 -13.13 10.01
CA VAL A 535 -19.73 -12.41 8.82
C VAL A 535 -20.90 -11.76 8.10
N LYS A 536 -21.81 -12.56 7.54
CA LYS A 536 -22.90 -12.03 6.69
C LYS A 536 -23.81 -11.08 7.45
N LYS A 537 -24.36 -11.52 8.58
CA LYS A 537 -25.33 -10.72 9.34
C LYS A 537 -24.70 -9.45 9.92
N GLU A 538 -23.51 -9.54 10.51
CA GLU A 538 -22.85 -8.35 11.07
C GLU A 538 -22.49 -7.33 9.98
N CYS A 539 -22.01 -7.80 8.82
CA CYS A 539 -21.71 -6.95 7.67
C CYS A 539 -22.99 -6.30 7.09
N TYR A 540 -24.08 -7.07 6.96
CA TYR A 540 -25.37 -6.55 6.49
C TYR A 540 -25.96 -5.51 7.46
N ASP A 541 -25.85 -5.73 8.77
CA ASP A 541 -26.29 -4.79 9.81
C ASP A 541 -25.55 -3.44 9.74
N VAL A 542 -24.36 -3.42 9.14
CA VAL A 542 -23.59 -2.21 8.81
C VAL A 542 -24.12 -1.57 7.53
N CYS A 543 -24.29 -2.35 6.46
CA CYS A 543 -24.81 -1.85 5.18
C CYS A 543 -26.17 -1.18 5.34
N GLU A 544 -27.10 -1.78 6.08
CA GLU A 544 -28.48 -1.28 6.23
C GLU A 544 -28.60 0.03 7.01
N LYS A 545 -27.54 0.44 7.72
CA LYS A 545 -27.51 1.70 8.49
C LYS A 545 -27.01 2.89 7.68
N HIS A 546 -26.71 2.72 6.39
CA HIS A 546 -26.34 3.86 5.55
C HIS A 546 -27.52 4.82 5.39
N THR A 547 -27.28 6.09 5.70
CA THR A 547 -28.24 7.18 5.58
C THR A 547 -27.66 8.25 4.67
N GLY A 548 -28.47 8.77 3.75
CA GLY A 548 -28.10 9.88 2.85
C GLY A 548 -29.36 10.56 2.34
N ASP A 549 -29.22 11.80 1.87
CA ASP A 549 -30.36 12.62 1.44
C ASP A 549 -30.93 12.17 0.09
N ASP A 550 -30.13 11.52 -0.76
CA ASP A 550 -30.57 10.94 -2.03
C ASP A 550 -30.83 9.43 -1.87
N GLU A 551 -32.11 9.06 -1.86
CA GLU A 551 -32.56 7.67 -1.73
C GLU A 551 -31.97 6.76 -2.82
N GLY A 552 -31.78 7.26 -4.05
CA GLY A 552 -31.21 6.50 -5.15
C GLY A 552 -29.72 6.18 -4.94
N GLU A 553 -28.96 7.16 -4.43
CA GLU A 553 -27.57 6.96 -4.06
C GLU A 553 -27.42 6.00 -2.88
N VAL A 554 -28.26 6.15 -1.85
CA VAL A 554 -28.27 5.27 -0.67
C VAL A 554 -28.53 3.82 -1.08
N GLN A 555 -29.54 3.56 -1.92
CA GLN A 555 -29.84 2.19 -2.39
C GLN A 555 -28.66 1.59 -3.18
N ARG A 556 -27.97 2.39 -3.99
CA ARG A 556 -26.78 1.95 -4.73
C ARG A 556 -25.62 1.59 -3.78
N VAL A 557 -25.36 2.42 -2.76
CA VAL A 557 -24.32 2.17 -1.76
C VAL A 557 -24.65 0.92 -0.94
N ILE A 558 -25.90 0.78 -0.47
CA ILE A 558 -26.36 -0.41 0.26
C ILE A 558 -26.18 -1.67 -0.58
N LYS A 559 -26.57 -1.63 -1.86
CA LYS A 559 -26.41 -2.77 -2.77
C LYS A 559 -24.94 -3.16 -2.93
N ASN A 560 -24.07 -2.20 -3.24
CA ASN A 560 -22.64 -2.46 -3.39
C ASN A 560 -22.03 -3.04 -2.10
N CYS A 561 -22.43 -2.51 -0.94
CA CYS A 561 -22.01 -3.01 0.37
C CYS A 561 -22.46 -4.47 0.58
N LYS A 562 -23.73 -4.79 0.26
CA LYS A 562 -24.26 -6.16 0.37
C LYS A 562 -23.57 -7.13 -0.57
N ASP A 563 -23.27 -6.71 -1.80
CA ASP A 563 -22.53 -7.52 -2.77
C ASP A 563 -21.12 -7.86 -2.24
N LEU A 564 -20.42 -6.91 -1.61
CA LEU A 564 -19.13 -7.17 -0.93
C LEU A 564 -19.30 -8.12 0.26
N CYS A 565 -20.32 -7.93 1.09
CA CYS A 565 -20.60 -8.84 2.21
C CYS A 565 -20.92 -10.28 1.74
N ASP A 566 -21.52 -10.44 0.56
CA ASP A 566 -21.80 -11.75 -0.04
C ASP A 566 -20.53 -12.43 -0.56
N ASP A 567 -19.62 -11.66 -1.15
CA ASP A 567 -18.27 -12.14 -1.51
C ASP A 567 -17.52 -12.65 -0.28
N GLU A 568 -17.45 -11.85 0.80
CA GLU A 568 -16.79 -12.26 2.06
C GLU A 568 -17.48 -13.46 2.73
N PHE A 569 -18.80 -13.53 2.68
CA PHE A 569 -19.54 -14.67 3.19
C PHE A 569 -19.19 -15.96 2.42
N SER A 570 -19.11 -15.88 1.08
CA SER A 570 -18.70 -16.99 0.22
C SER A 570 -17.26 -17.42 0.53
N ASP A 571 -16.36 -16.47 0.76
CA ASP A 571 -14.97 -16.74 1.11
C ASP A 571 -14.88 -17.41 2.49
N CYS A 572 -15.58 -16.91 3.51
CA CYS A 572 -15.70 -17.59 4.82
C CYS A 572 -16.24 -19.03 4.70
N GLN A 573 -17.26 -19.27 3.87
CA GLN A 573 -17.79 -20.61 3.65
C GLN A 573 -16.77 -21.54 2.99
N THR A 574 -16.00 -21.02 2.05
CA THR A 574 -14.93 -21.76 1.38
C THR A 574 -13.81 -22.11 2.38
N GLU A 575 -13.46 -21.17 3.25
CA GLU A 575 -12.48 -21.37 4.32
C GLU A 575 -12.92 -22.42 5.33
N CYS A 576 -14.20 -22.53 5.64
CA CYS A 576 -14.71 -23.62 6.47
C CYS A 576 -14.40 -25.00 5.89
N GLY A 577 -14.22 -25.14 4.57
CA GLY A 577 -13.72 -26.40 3.98
C GLY A 577 -12.24 -26.66 4.31
N PHE A 578 -11.42 -25.62 4.21
CA PHE A 578 -9.97 -25.67 4.45
C PHE A 578 -9.60 -25.70 5.94
N LEU A 579 -10.44 -25.14 6.80
CA LEU A 579 -10.20 -25.10 8.25
C LEU A 579 -10.02 -26.52 8.82
N PHE A 580 -10.73 -27.49 8.26
CA PHE A 580 -10.71 -28.89 8.69
C PHE A 580 -9.79 -29.80 7.85
N GLN A 581 -9.06 -29.25 6.88
CA GLN A 581 -8.19 -30.02 5.98
C GLN A 581 -6.86 -29.29 5.74
N ASP A 582 -5.73 -29.95 5.96
CA ASP A 582 -4.43 -29.42 5.57
C ASP A 582 -3.51 -30.52 5.07
N GLU A 583 -2.90 -30.32 3.90
CA GLU A 583 -2.00 -31.31 3.27
C GLU A 583 -2.59 -32.75 3.21
N GLY A 584 -3.92 -32.85 3.10
CA GLY A 584 -4.65 -34.13 3.13
C GLY A 584 -4.94 -34.70 4.52
N GLU A 585 -4.47 -34.05 5.59
CA GLU A 585 -4.82 -34.35 6.97
C GLU A 585 -6.18 -33.75 7.34
N LYS A 586 -7.06 -34.56 7.93
CA LYS A 586 -8.37 -34.14 8.44
C LYS A 586 -8.30 -33.78 9.92
N TYR A 587 -8.90 -32.66 10.27
CA TYR A 587 -9.00 -32.18 11.66
C TYR A 587 -10.38 -32.48 12.25
N THR A 588 -10.42 -32.68 13.57
CA THR A 588 -11.67 -32.72 14.35
C THR A 588 -11.81 -31.41 15.12
N GLY A 589 -12.94 -30.71 14.94
CA GLY A 589 -13.20 -29.43 15.59
C GLY A 589 -13.98 -29.58 16.89
N TYR A 590 -13.71 -28.68 17.84
CA TYR A 590 -14.48 -28.51 19.07
C TYR A 590 -14.69 -27.02 19.34
N ALA A 591 -15.94 -26.59 19.45
CA ALA A 591 -16.29 -25.19 19.75
C ALA A 591 -16.68 -25.03 21.21
N LEU A 592 -16.30 -23.91 21.82
CA LEU A 592 -16.73 -23.53 23.16
C LEU A 592 -18.24 -23.28 23.16
N LYS A 593 -18.97 -23.89 24.09
CA LYS A 593 -20.43 -23.70 24.18
C LYS A 593 -20.78 -22.25 24.52
N GLN A 594 -21.91 -21.77 23.98
CA GLN A 594 -22.40 -20.40 24.22
C GLN A 594 -22.54 -20.07 25.71
N GLU A 595 -23.02 -21.01 26.55
CA GLU A 595 -23.11 -20.83 28.01
C GLU A 595 -21.75 -20.44 28.64
N SER A 596 -20.68 -21.08 28.18
CA SER A 596 -19.32 -20.82 28.66
C SER A 596 -18.78 -19.49 28.13
N ILE A 597 -19.15 -19.10 26.90
CA ILE A 597 -18.85 -17.78 26.34
C ILE A 597 -19.55 -16.68 27.15
N ASP A 598 -20.83 -16.87 27.47
CA ASP A 598 -21.61 -15.91 28.25
C ASP A 598 -21.05 -15.75 29.66
N GLU A 599 -20.61 -16.85 30.30
CA GLU A 599 -19.93 -16.80 31.60
C GLU A 599 -18.62 -16.00 31.53
N ILE A 600 -17.82 -16.19 30.48
CA ILE A 600 -16.60 -15.43 30.24
C ILE A 600 -16.96 -13.94 30.09
N ASN A 601 -17.87 -13.60 29.18
CA ASN A 601 -18.25 -12.22 28.89
C ASN A 601 -18.88 -11.51 30.10
N LYS A 602 -19.61 -12.23 30.94
CA LYS A 602 -20.10 -11.70 32.22
C LYS A 602 -18.96 -11.35 33.17
N LYS A 603 -17.89 -12.15 33.22
CA LYS A 603 -16.70 -11.82 34.02
C LYS A 603 -15.92 -10.65 33.40
N LEU A 604 -15.87 -10.55 32.07
CA LEU A 604 -15.20 -9.46 31.35
C LEU A 604 -15.88 -8.10 31.53
N SER A 605 -17.20 -8.08 31.73
CA SER A 605 -17.93 -6.84 32.00
C SER A 605 -17.89 -6.41 33.47
N ALA A 606 -17.55 -7.32 34.39
CA ALA A 606 -17.53 -7.07 35.83
C ALA A 606 -16.14 -6.62 36.36
N ASP A 607 -15.06 -7.17 35.80
CA ASP A 607 -13.68 -6.78 36.12
C ASP A 607 -13.14 -5.85 35.03
N ASP A 608 -12.66 -4.66 35.41
CA ASP A 608 -12.07 -3.69 34.46
C ASP A 608 -10.73 -4.17 33.85
N ASP A 609 -10.16 -5.28 34.35
CA ASP A 609 -8.85 -5.79 33.96
C ASP A 609 -8.91 -7.11 33.20
N TYR A 610 -8.84 -7.02 31.87
CA TYR A 610 -8.46 -8.16 31.01
C TYR A 610 -6.98 -8.55 31.21
N GLU A 611 -6.20 -7.78 31.97
CA GLU A 611 -4.79 -8.10 32.25
C GLU A 611 -4.58 -9.48 32.87
N ARG A 612 -5.63 -10.10 33.42
CA ARG A 612 -5.56 -11.48 33.93
C ARG A 612 -5.85 -12.51 32.84
N PHE A 613 -4.81 -13.26 32.47
CA PHE A 613 -4.85 -14.45 31.64
C PHE A 613 -6.10 -15.31 31.85
N LYS A 614 -6.79 -15.66 30.76
CA LYS A 614 -7.83 -16.70 30.78
C LYS A 614 -7.23 -18.02 30.34
N PHE A 615 -7.25 -19.02 31.23
CA PHE A 615 -6.68 -20.34 30.97
C PHE A 615 -7.76 -21.38 30.66
N PHE A 616 -7.56 -22.11 29.57
CA PHE A 616 -8.34 -23.28 29.19
C PHE A 616 -7.40 -24.48 29.27
N SER A 617 -7.84 -25.59 29.83
CA SER A 617 -7.03 -26.80 29.88
C SER A 617 -7.89 -28.00 29.56
N CYS A 618 -7.49 -28.73 28.52
CA CYS A 618 -8.19 -29.88 27.98
C CYS A 618 -7.31 -31.12 28.05
N LYS A 619 -7.83 -32.21 28.60
CA LYS A 619 -7.23 -33.55 28.47
C LYS A 619 -7.48 -34.06 27.05
N ILE A 620 -6.42 -34.39 26.33
CA ILE A 620 -6.54 -34.91 24.97
C ILE A 620 -6.23 -36.41 24.93
N HIS A 621 -6.87 -37.12 24.00
CA HIS A 621 -6.82 -38.57 23.87
C HIS A 621 -6.18 -38.96 22.53
N PRO A 622 -4.84 -39.02 22.43
CA PRO A 622 -4.17 -39.43 21.21
C PRO A 622 -4.28 -40.95 21.00
N LYS A 623 -4.63 -41.36 19.78
CA LYS A 623 -4.64 -42.76 19.35
C LYS A 623 -3.33 -43.11 18.65
N PRO A 624 -2.48 -43.96 19.22
CA PRO A 624 -1.10 -44.17 18.75
C PRO A 624 -0.99 -44.47 17.25
N LYS A 625 -1.77 -45.43 16.75
CA LYS A 625 -1.74 -45.85 15.33
C LYS A 625 -2.19 -44.74 14.37
N GLU A 626 -3.15 -43.92 14.76
CA GLU A 626 -3.68 -42.86 13.90
C GLU A 626 -2.75 -41.63 13.87
N VAL A 627 -2.14 -41.30 15.00
CA VAL A 627 -1.25 -40.14 15.13
C VAL A 627 0.14 -40.42 14.54
N LEU A 628 0.74 -41.57 14.86
CA LEU A 628 2.09 -41.95 14.41
C LEU A 628 2.12 -42.47 12.96
N GLY A 629 1.02 -43.07 12.49
CA GLY A 629 1.04 -43.82 11.23
C GLY A 629 2.11 -44.91 11.25
N ASN A 630 3.04 -44.84 10.30
CA ASN A 630 4.16 -45.78 10.16
C ASN A 630 5.52 -45.18 10.59
N THR A 631 5.55 -43.95 11.11
CA THR A 631 6.81 -43.28 11.48
C THR A 631 7.06 -43.37 12.99
N PRO A 632 8.33 -43.38 13.41
CA PRO A 632 8.67 -43.50 14.84
C PRO A 632 8.39 -42.23 15.64
N VAL A 633 8.39 -41.09 14.97
CA VAL A 633 7.99 -39.78 15.46
C VAL A 633 7.15 -39.09 14.40
N THR A 634 6.13 -38.34 14.81
CA THR A 634 5.33 -37.49 13.92
C THR A 634 5.18 -36.11 14.50
N THR A 635 5.29 -35.09 13.65
CA THR A 635 4.90 -33.72 13.98
C THR A 635 3.44 -33.52 13.63
N LYS A 636 2.66 -32.99 14.56
CA LYS A 636 1.27 -32.59 14.33
C LYS A 636 1.05 -31.18 14.87
N SER A 637 0.07 -30.48 14.32
CA SER A 637 -0.27 -29.13 14.76
C SER A 637 -1.64 -29.11 15.42
N PHE A 638 -1.74 -28.55 16.62
CA PHE A 638 -3.02 -28.09 17.17
C PHE A 638 -3.31 -26.73 16.59
N ARG A 639 -4.57 -26.42 16.30
CA ARG A 639 -4.96 -25.09 15.82
C ARG A 639 -6.10 -24.52 16.63
N VAL A 640 -6.12 -23.21 16.68
CA VAL A 640 -7.13 -22.43 17.38
C VAL A 640 -7.59 -21.33 16.46
N LYS A 641 -8.91 -21.19 16.34
CA LYS A 641 -9.56 -20.03 15.73
C LYS A 641 -10.40 -19.36 16.80
N THR A 642 -10.30 -18.05 16.91
CA THR A 642 -11.13 -17.29 17.83
C THR A 642 -11.60 -15.98 17.21
N ARG A 643 -12.89 -15.68 17.43
CA ARG A 643 -13.49 -14.39 17.10
C ARG A 643 -13.88 -13.69 18.38
N TYR A 644 -13.60 -12.40 18.47
CA TYR A 644 -13.84 -11.60 19.67
C TYR A 644 -14.10 -10.15 19.29
N ASN A 645 -14.65 -9.39 20.24
CA ASN A 645 -14.80 -7.94 20.16
C ASN A 645 -13.67 -7.29 20.97
N TYR A 646 -13.05 -6.26 20.40
CA TYR A 646 -11.93 -5.54 20.97
C TYR A 646 -12.20 -4.03 20.94
N SER A 647 -11.66 -3.28 21.92
CA SER A 647 -11.75 -1.83 22.00
C SER A 647 -10.36 -1.23 22.06
N VAL A 648 -9.98 -0.38 21.11
CA VAL A 648 -8.80 0.50 21.25
C VAL A 648 -9.25 1.84 21.82
N GLU A 649 -8.53 2.39 22.79
CA GLU A 649 -8.85 3.67 23.43
C GLU A 649 -7.65 4.62 23.36
N LYS A 650 -7.88 5.90 23.02
CA LYS A 650 -6.84 6.94 22.96
C LYS A 650 -7.28 8.20 23.72
N PRO A 651 -6.62 8.52 24.85
CA PRO A 651 -6.96 9.72 25.62
C PRO A 651 -6.30 10.97 25.03
N ILE A 652 -7.03 12.08 25.03
CA ILE A 652 -6.53 13.42 24.74
C ILE A 652 -7.02 14.41 25.80
N THR A 653 -6.13 15.30 26.23
CA THR A 653 -6.46 16.31 27.23
C THR A 653 -6.74 17.65 26.56
N VAL A 654 -7.87 18.27 26.91
CA VAL A 654 -8.29 19.59 26.44
C VAL A 654 -8.42 20.55 27.63
N SER A 655 -8.07 21.81 27.42
CA SER A 655 -8.21 22.86 28.44
C SER A 655 -9.47 23.67 28.16
N ILE A 656 -10.37 23.73 29.13
CA ILE A 656 -11.57 24.57 29.05
C ILE A 656 -11.37 25.78 29.98
N VAL A 657 -11.56 26.99 29.48
CA VAL A 657 -11.41 28.24 30.24
C VAL A 657 -12.72 29.00 30.28
N LYS A 658 -12.94 29.82 31.30
CA LYS A 658 -14.15 30.66 31.37
C LYS A 658 -14.20 31.62 30.18
N ASP A 659 -15.38 31.80 29.61
CA ASP A 659 -15.62 32.74 28.51
C ASP A 659 -15.42 34.19 29.00
N PRO A 660 -14.39 34.91 28.54
CA PRO A 660 -14.10 36.26 28.98
C PRO A 660 -15.16 37.28 28.55
N SER A 661 -16.03 36.94 27.58
CA SER A 661 -17.09 37.84 27.10
C SER A 661 -18.30 37.92 28.04
N LYS A 662 -18.51 36.91 28.89
CA LYS A 662 -19.64 36.85 29.83
C LYS A 662 -19.36 37.50 31.19
N ASP A 663 -18.11 37.80 31.51
CA ASP A 663 -17.74 38.69 32.62
C ASP A 663 -17.90 40.16 32.20
N GLY A 664 -19.11 40.49 31.74
CA GLY A 664 -19.47 41.77 31.15
C GLY A 664 -18.97 42.98 31.93
N THR A 665 -18.51 43.98 31.18
CA THR A 665 -18.04 45.33 31.58
C THR A 665 -16.54 45.56 31.72
N GLY A 666 -15.70 44.64 31.25
CA GLY A 666 -14.34 44.99 30.86
C GLY A 666 -14.32 45.85 29.59
N LYS A 667 -14.73 47.12 29.66
CA LYS A 667 -14.26 48.12 28.69
C LYS A 667 -12.75 47.92 28.60
N LEU A 668 -12.24 47.74 27.39
CA LEU A 668 -10.80 47.81 27.08
C LEU A 668 -10.22 49.23 27.33
N GLY A 669 -10.85 50.01 28.23
CA GLY A 669 -10.57 51.38 28.58
C GLY A 669 -9.42 51.51 29.58
N ASP A 670 -9.18 50.51 30.42
CA ASP A 670 -8.08 50.54 31.38
C ASP A 670 -7.23 49.27 31.29
N PHE A 671 -6.35 49.22 30.31
CA PHE A 671 -5.06 48.52 30.47
C PHE A 671 -4.21 49.29 31.52
N ALA A 672 -4.73 49.44 32.73
CA ALA A 672 -4.00 49.90 33.91
C ALA A 672 -3.14 48.73 34.41
N VAL A 673 -2.23 48.27 33.55
CA VAL A 673 -1.31 47.19 33.90
C VAL A 673 -0.19 47.80 34.72
N LYS A 674 -0.25 47.59 36.04
CA LYS A 674 0.89 47.77 36.94
C LYS A 674 2.08 47.01 36.36
N GLY A 675 3.16 47.71 36.01
CA GLY A 675 4.42 47.12 35.56
C GLY A 675 4.79 47.26 34.08
N LYS A 676 4.06 48.05 33.29
CA LYS A 676 4.46 48.35 31.90
C LYS A 676 5.82 49.05 31.86
N ASN A 677 6.69 48.62 30.95
CA ASN A 677 7.86 49.41 30.60
C ASN A 677 7.46 50.54 29.62
N GLU A 678 8.27 51.59 29.58
CA GLU A 678 8.02 52.78 28.75
C GLU A 678 7.79 52.43 27.27
N ILE A 679 8.56 51.47 26.76
CA ILE A 679 8.46 50.96 25.37
C ILE A 679 7.07 50.39 25.07
N GLN A 680 6.53 49.52 25.93
CA GLN A 680 5.19 48.94 25.76
C GLN A 680 4.11 50.02 25.71
N GLN A 681 4.23 51.04 26.56
CA GLN A 681 3.28 52.14 26.58
C GLN A 681 3.35 52.97 25.29
N THR A 682 4.56 53.28 24.82
CA THR A 682 4.79 53.92 23.51
C THR A 682 4.16 53.12 22.37
N ILE A 683 4.33 51.80 22.33
CA ILE A 683 3.71 50.92 21.32
C ILE A 683 2.18 51.02 21.37
N ILE A 684 1.60 50.97 22.57
CA ILE A 684 0.15 51.07 22.76
C ILE A 684 -0.39 52.41 22.25
N ASP A 685 0.28 53.51 22.58
CA ASP A 685 -0.17 54.86 22.21
C ASP A 685 -0.06 55.10 20.71
N ILE A 686 1.02 54.64 20.08
CA ILE A 686 1.19 54.71 18.62
C ILE A 686 0.17 53.80 17.91
N ALA A 687 -0.05 52.57 18.40
CA ALA A 687 -1.02 51.64 17.83
C ALA A 687 -2.43 52.25 17.83
N ARG A 688 -2.87 52.81 18.97
CA ARG A 688 -4.16 53.51 19.09
C ARG A 688 -4.27 54.67 18.12
N LYS A 689 -3.23 55.50 18.02
CA LYS A 689 -3.19 56.65 17.09
C LYS A 689 -3.31 56.22 15.62
N LYS A 690 -2.89 55.00 15.29
CA LYS A 690 -2.88 54.42 13.94
C LYS A 690 -4.05 53.47 13.67
N ASP A 691 -5.02 53.38 14.58
CA ASP A 691 -6.16 52.46 14.48
C ASP A 691 -5.71 50.99 14.30
N VAL A 692 -4.71 50.58 15.10
CA VAL A 692 -4.21 49.21 15.20
C VAL A 692 -4.49 48.69 16.60
N ASP A 693 -4.95 47.44 16.72
CA ASP A 693 -5.15 46.79 18.02
C ASP A 693 -3.80 46.78 18.79
N PRO A 694 -3.70 47.42 19.97
CA PRO A 694 -2.45 47.45 20.72
C PRO A 694 -1.90 46.06 21.05
N ALA A 695 -2.76 45.06 21.23
CA ALA A 695 -2.33 43.71 21.52
C ALA A 695 -1.61 43.06 20.32
N ILE A 696 -2.03 43.33 19.07
CA ILE A 696 -1.33 42.78 17.89
C ILE A 696 0.01 43.48 17.68
N ALA A 697 0.08 44.79 17.91
CA ALA A 697 1.34 45.54 17.81
C ALA A 697 2.37 45.04 18.83
N LEU A 698 1.94 44.82 20.08
CA LEU A 698 2.79 44.24 21.13
C LEU A 698 3.22 42.81 20.79
N ALA A 699 2.32 41.98 20.25
CA ALA A 699 2.63 40.61 19.86
C ALA A 699 3.67 40.53 18.73
N VAL A 700 3.55 41.38 17.70
CA VAL A 700 4.54 41.49 16.61
C VAL A 700 5.88 41.94 17.17
N VAL A 701 5.92 42.98 18.01
CA VAL A 701 7.16 43.43 18.67
C VAL A 701 7.81 42.32 19.50
N GLU A 702 7.02 41.54 20.22
CA GLU A 702 7.53 40.42 21.01
C GLU A 702 8.19 39.36 20.11
N VAL A 703 7.53 39.00 19.01
CA VAL A 703 8.03 37.97 18.09
C VAL A 703 9.27 38.44 17.32
N GLU A 704 9.29 39.69 16.87
CA GLU A 704 10.36 40.27 16.05
C GLU A 704 11.64 40.53 16.83
N SER A 705 11.52 41.23 17.95
CA SER A 705 12.69 41.70 18.70
C SER A 705 12.68 41.29 20.15
N ASN A 706 11.55 40.78 20.65
CA ASN A 706 11.34 40.57 22.07
C ASN A 706 11.52 41.88 22.87
N PHE A 707 10.90 42.96 22.38
CA PHE A 707 10.98 44.31 22.93
C PHE A 707 12.40 44.90 23.02
N ARG A 708 13.33 44.43 22.16
CA ARG A 708 14.69 44.95 22.09
C ARG A 708 14.81 45.97 20.98
N HIS A 709 15.29 47.15 21.29
CA HIS A 709 15.62 48.16 20.28
C HIS A 709 17.13 48.35 20.14
N CYS A 710 17.81 48.36 21.28
CA CYS A 710 19.25 48.57 21.39
C CYS A 710 19.92 47.33 21.99
N CYS A 711 21.19 47.15 21.64
CA CYS A 711 22.09 46.15 22.19
C CYS A 711 23.04 46.80 23.19
N GLN A 712 23.41 46.06 24.24
CA GLN A 712 24.38 46.55 25.22
C GLN A 712 25.79 46.69 24.61
N ASP A 713 26.20 45.73 23.77
CA ASP A 713 27.53 45.67 23.17
C ASP A 713 27.55 46.30 21.76
N GLU A 714 28.51 47.18 21.48
CA GLU A 714 28.65 47.92 20.20
C GLU A 714 28.94 47.03 18.97
N ASP A 715 29.44 45.81 19.16
CA ASP A 715 29.79 44.91 18.05
C ASP A 715 28.87 43.69 17.93
N LYS A 716 27.84 43.59 18.79
CA LYS A 716 26.92 42.43 18.83
C LYS A 716 25.48 42.78 18.50
N ARG A 717 25.31 43.62 17.47
CA ARG A 717 23.99 44.09 17.01
C ARG A 717 23.05 43.02 16.47
N LYS A 718 23.56 41.85 16.05
CA LYS A 718 22.73 40.77 15.50
C LYS A 718 21.82 40.18 16.58
N SER A 719 20.56 39.92 16.25
CA SER A 719 19.53 39.47 17.19
C SER A 719 19.90 38.27 18.08
N LYS A 720 20.75 37.35 17.59
CA LYS A 720 21.28 36.19 18.34
C LYS A 720 22.40 36.52 19.33
N LEU A 721 23.15 37.60 19.09
CA LEU A 721 24.30 38.03 19.89
C LEU A 721 23.99 39.23 20.79
N CYS A 722 22.86 39.90 20.54
CA CYS A 722 22.44 41.11 21.21
C CYS A 722 21.97 40.86 22.64
N THR A 723 22.77 41.32 23.60
CA THR A 723 22.36 41.45 25.00
C THR A 723 21.34 42.60 25.12
N PRO A 724 20.13 42.36 25.66
CA PRO A 724 19.10 43.39 25.78
C PRO A 724 19.58 44.57 26.64
N THR A 725 19.29 45.80 26.21
CA THR A 725 19.37 47.01 27.06
C THR A 725 17.98 47.67 27.15
N ILE A 726 17.78 48.46 28.21
CA ILE A 726 16.58 49.29 28.42
C ILE A 726 16.67 50.64 27.70
N GLU A 727 17.80 50.95 27.07
CA GLU A 727 17.99 52.19 26.32
C GLU A 727 17.01 52.27 25.14
N THR A 728 16.32 53.41 25.08
CA THR A 728 15.34 53.74 24.03
C THR A 728 15.96 54.56 22.90
N ASP A 729 17.15 55.11 23.11
CA ASP A 729 17.95 55.84 22.12
C ASP A 729 19.38 55.29 22.19
N CYS A 730 19.93 54.84 21.06
CA CYS A 730 21.28 54.32 20.99
C CYS A 730 21.95 54.68 19.66
N PRO A 731 23.29 54.82 19.65
CA PRO A 731 24.02 55.05 18.41
C PRO A 731 23.82 53.90 17.43
N LYS A 732 24.01 54.16 16.12
CA LYS A 732 23.77 53.18 15.05
C LYS A 732 24.58 51.89 15.21
N ASN A 733 25.74 51.95 15.85
CA ASN A 733 26.55 50.77 16.19
C ASN A 733 25.95 49.92 17.33
N ARG A 734 24.89 50.35 18.01
CA ARG A 734 24.17 49.57 19.03
C ARG A 734 22.73 49.23 18.65
N LEU A 735 22.25 49.70 17.50
CA LEU A 735 20.90 49.39 17.00
C LEU A 735 20.73 47.89 16.72
N LEU A 736 19.63 47.29 17.17
CA LEU A 736 19.31 45.89 16.90
C LEU A 736 19.16 45.64 15.40
N LEU A 737 19.85 44.62 14.91
CA LEU A 737 19.80 44.13 13.54
C LEU A 737 19.30 42.67 13.49
N SER A 738 18.63 42.30 12.42
CA SER A 738 18.38 40.89 12.10
C SER A 738 19.70 40.13 11.91
N ALA A 739 19.63 38.80 11.87
CA ALA A 739 20.82 37.97 11.71
C ALA A 739 21.57 38.24 10.38
N ASP A 740 20.84 38.61 9.34
CA ASP A 740 21.32 38.98 8.02
C ASP A 740 21.56 40.49 7.84
N GLU A 741 21.37 41.27 8.90
CA GLU A 741 21.56 42.73 8.94
C GLU A 741 20.64 43.54 8.00
N LYS A 742 19.61 42.92 7.41
CA LYS A 742 18.66 43.61 6.52
C LYS A 742 17.56 44.36 7.26
N SER A 743 17.21 43.94 8.47
CA SER A 743 16.12 44.51 9.26
C SER A 743 16.63 45.22 10.51
N VAL A 744 16.00 46.35 10.85
CA VAL A 744 16.44 47.26 11.92
C VAL A 744 15.39 47.49 12.99
N GLY A 745 15.85 47.62 14.24
CA GLY A 745 15.10 48.14 15.38
C GLY A 745 14.05 47.19 15.95
N ILE A 746 13.19 47.72 16.82
CA ILE A 746 12.27 46.92 17.65
C ILE A 746 11.19 46.15 16.89
N MET A 747 10.82 46.57 15.67
CA MET A 747 9.87 45.86 14.81
C MET A 747 10.55 45.19 13.61
N GLN A 748 11.90 45.12 13.61
CA GLN A 748 12.71 44.47 12.57
C GLN A 748 12.29 44.89 11.15
N ILE A 749 12.26 46.19 10.89
CA ILE A 749 11.82 46.74 9.60
C ILE A 749 12.94 46.61 8.59
N THR A 750 12.68 46.02 7.43
CA THR A 750 13.60 46.05 6.28
C THR A 750 13.47 47.40 5.57
N PRO A 751 14.51 48.25 5.52
CA PRO A 751 14.46 49.53 4.82
C PRO A 751 14.19 49.30 3.32
N SER A 752 13.15 49.95 2.80
CA SER A 752 12.76 49.92 1.39
C SER A 752 12.30 51.32 0.98
N SER A 753 12.44 51.65 -0.31
CA SER A 753 11.94 52.91 -0.87
C SER A 753 10.45 53.12 -0.62
N ASP A 754 9.68 52.04 -0.53
CA ASP A 754 8.22 52.09 -0.31
C ASP A 754 7.86 52.56 1.09
N TRP A 755 8.78 52.40 2.05
CA TRP A 755 8.60 52.78 3.45
C TRP A 755 9.13 54.17 3.78
N GLN A 756 9.83 54.83 2.84
CA GLN A 756 10.32 56.19 3.01
C GLN A 756 9.18 57.17 3.33
N LYS A 757 8.01 56.95 2.73
CA LYS A 757 6.77 57.72 3.01
C LYS A 757 6.37 57.71 4.48
N TYR A 758 6.69 56.64 5.24
CA TYR A 758 6.43 56.55 6.67
C TYR A 758 7.56 57.14 7.49
N ILE A 759 8.82 56.91 7.08
CA ILE A 759 10.00 57.49 7.73
C ILE A 759 9.93 59.02 7.69
N ASP A 760 9.43 59.60 6.59
CA ASP A 760 9.26 61.05 6.44
C ASP A 760 8.21 61.65 7.37
N THR A 761 7.33 60.83 7.97
CA THR A 761 6.38 61.28 8.99
C THR A 761 6.97 61.31 10.40
N CYS A 762 8.18 60.77 10.58
CA CYS A 762 8.91 60.82 11.84
C CYS A 762 9.62 62.16 12.02
N GLU A 763 9.71 62.63 13.26
CA GLU A 763 10.43 63.87 13.60
C GLU A 763 11.94 63.78 13.30
N ARG A 764 12.58 62.65 13.66
CA ARG A 764 14.02 62.42 13.45
C ARG A 764 14.37 61.70 12.14
N LYS A 765 13.37 61.29 11.33
CA LYS A 765 13.51 60.58 10.03
C LYS A 765 14.56 59.45 10.01
N ASP A 766 14.78 58.77 11.12
CA ASP A 766 15.77 57.69 11.25
C ASP A 766 15.14 56.51 11.99
N LEU A 767 15.26 55.29 11.44
CA LEU A 767 14.76 54.06 12.07
C LEU A 767 15.55 53.67 13.33
N ALA A 768 16.71 54.30 13.56
CA ALA A 768 17.44 54.19 14.82
C ALA A 768 16.67 54.84 15.99
N ASP A 769 15.79 55.79 15.72
CA ASP A 769 14.90 56.36 16.73
C ASP A 769 13.77 55.37 17.06
N LEU A 770 13.60 55.04 18.35
CA LEU A 770 12.60 54.07 18.80
C LEU A 770 11.18 54.45 18.37
N ASN A 771 10.79 55.72 18.57
CA ASN A 771 9.45 56.18 18.23
C ASN A 771 9.20 56.11 16.73
N CYS A 772 10.19 56.47 15.92
CA CYS A 772 10.13 56.33 14.47
C CYS A 772 10.03 54.86 14.05
N GLY A 773 10.89 53.99 14.60
CA GLY A 773 10.86 52.55 14.34
C GLY A 773 9.48 51.93 14.65
N ILE A 774 8.90 52.24 15.82
CA ILE A 774 7.55 51.76 16.19
C ILE A 774 6.48 52.36 15.25
N THR A 775 6.55 53.66 14.97
CA THR A 775 5.57 54.34 14.10
C THR A 775 5.56 53.77 12.69
N VAL A 776 6.74 53.54 12.11
CA VAL A 776 6.88 52.96 10.77
C VAL A 776 6.39 51.52 10.77
N GLY A 777 6.82 50.69 11.72
CA GLY A 777 6.41 49.28 11.81
C GLY A 777 4.90 49.10 11.97
N ILE A 778 4.26 49.87 12.86
CA ILE A 778 2.80 49.85 13.04
C ILE A 778 2.08 50.36 11.78
N SER A 779 2.64 51.35 11.08
CA SER A 779 2.06 51.85 9.82
C SER A 779 2.12 50.79 8.71
N ILE A 780 3.24 50.05 8.62
CA ILE A 780 3.37 48.90 7.70
C ILE A 780 2.34 47.83 8.08
N LEU A 781 2.24 47.45 9.36
CA LEU A 781 1.28 46.45 9.82
C LEU A 781 -0.18 46.84 9.48
N LYS A 782 -0.54 48.12 9.65
CA LYS A 782 -1.86 48.64 9.24
C LYS A 782 -2.08 48.55 7.72
N GLU A 783 -1.08 48.92 6.92
CA GLU A 783 -1.16 48.79 5.46
C GLU A 783 -1.38 47.32 5.04
N LYS A 784 -0.67 46.38 5.68
CA LYS A 784 -0.85 44.95 5.44
C LYS A 784 -2.24 44.47 5.86
N TYR A 785 -2.78 44.96 6.97
CA TYR A 785 -4.16 44.66 7.37
C TYR A 785 -5.17 45.16 6.34
N ASP A 786 -5.06 46.42 5.90
CA ASP A 786 -5.99 46.98 4.93
C ASP A 786 -5.93 46.22 3.59
N LYS A 787 -4.75 45.75 3.19
CA LYS A 787 -4.54 44.97 1.97
C LYS A 787 -5.00 43.51 2.09
N TYR A 788 -4.79 42.86 3.22
CA TYR A 788 -4.91 41.40 3.35
C TYR A 788 -5.95 40.91 4.37
N LYS A 789 -6.74 41.78 5.01
CA LYS A 789 -7.75 41.38 6.02
C LYS A 789 -8.75 40.31 5.52
N SER A 790 -9.04 40.26 4.22
CA SER A 790 -9.92 39.23 3.64
C SER A 790 -9.24 37.87 3.44
N GLY A 791 -7.95 37.75 3.72
CA GLY A 791 -7.12 36.59 3.39
C GLY A 791 -6.69 36.57 1.92
N LEU A 792 -5.90 35.55 1.55
CA LEU A 792 -5.53 35.24 0.17
C LEU A 792 -6.06 33.85 -0.18
N SER A 793 -6.52 33.63 -1.40
CA SER A 793 -6.99 32.31 -1.82
C SER A 793 -5.82 31.36 -2.05
N GLU A 794 -6.06 30.04 -1.94
CA GLU A 794 -5.06 29.05 -2.35
C GLU A 794 -4.62 29.24 -3.82
N THR A 795 -5.56 29.60 -4.69
CA THR A 795 -5.26 29.91 -6.10
C THR A 795 -4.23 31.03 -6.21
N TYR A 796 -4.32 32.08 -5.38
CA TYR A 796 -3.35 33.17 -5.39
C TYR A 796 -1.92 32.69 -5.13
N PHE A 797 -1.74 31.77 -4.17
CA PHE A 797 -0.43 31.17 -3.89
C PHE A 797 0.06 30.28 -5.03
N ARG A 798 -0.85 29.58 -5.71
CA ARG A 798 -0.52 28.66 -6.81
C ARG A 798 -0.19 29.37 -8.13
N THR A 799 -0.74 30.56 -8.35
CA THR A 799 -0.63 31.25 -9.66
C THR A 799 0.34 32.43 -9.67
N THR A 800 0.84 32.88 -8.52
CA THR A 800 1.75 34.04 -8.43
C THR A 800 3.16 33.54 -8.14
N SER A 801 4.13 33.70 -9.04
CA SER A 801 5.44 33.02 -8.91
C SER A 801 6.47 33.73 -8.04
N ASP A 802 6.40 35.06 -7.85
CA ASP A 802 7.64 35.76 -7.50
C ASP A 802 7.83 36.12 -6.01
N GLN A 803 6.81 35.96 -5.14
CA GLN A 803 6.88 36.43 -3.74
C GLN A 803 6.05 35.63 -2.72
N VAL A 804 5.54 34.46 -3.11
CA VAL A 804 4.67 33.64 -2.25
C VAL A 804 5.30 32.26 -2.02
N CYS A 805 4.80 31.57 -1.00
CA CYS A 805 5.27 30.22 -0.71
C CYS A 805 4.76 29.23 -1.76
N GLU A 806 5.69 28.59 -2.48
CA GLU A 806 5.39 27.53 -3.45
C GLU A 806 5.25 26.14 -2.81
N ASP A 807 5.63 25.98 -1.53
CA ASP A 807 5.51 24.72 -0.83
C ASP A 807 4.03 24.44 -0.50
N GLU A 808 3.48 23.45 -1.21
CA GLU A 808 2.13 22.91 -1.09
C GLU A 808 1.69 22.68 0.36
N LYS A 809 2.63 22.33 1.24
CA LYS A 809 2.33 22.08 2.66
C LYS A 809 1.79 23.31 3.38
N TYR A 810 2.25 24.51 3.01
CA TYR A 810 1.89 25.75 3.70
C TYR A 810 0.77 26.53 3.03
N ILE A 811 0.45 26.24 1.76
CA ILE A 811 -0.58 26.97 1.00
C ILE A 811 -1.95 26.95 1.71
N PRO A 812 -2.52 25.81 2.12
CA PRO A 812 -3.82 25.79 2.80
C PRO A 812 -3.79 26.57 4.12
N LYS A 813 -2.68 26.44 4.87
CA LYS A 813 -2.49 27.15 6.13
C LYS A 813 -2.45 28.67 5.92
N TYR A 814 -1.69 29.16 4.96
CA TYR A 814 -1.57 30.60 4.70
C TYR A 814 -2.85 31.19 4.11
N ALA A 815 -3.55 30.43 3.28
CA ALA A 815 -4.86 30.82 2.75
C ALA A 815 -5.95 30.89 3.84
N SER A 816 -5.79 30.13 4.94
CA SER A 816 -6.73 30.16 6.06
C SER A 816 -6.64 31.44 6.91
N TYR A 817 -5.53 32.19 6.83
CA TYR A 817 -5.35 33.39 7.64
C TYR A 817 -6.24 34.54 7.15
N LYS A 818 -6.90 35.19 8.11
CA LYS A 818 -7.77 36.36 7.90
C LYS A 818 -7.44 37.46 8.92
N ASP A 819 -7.97 38.65 8.69
CA ASP A 819 -7.84 39.81 9.57
C ASP A 819 -6.38 40.10 9.95
N TRP A 820 -6.10 40.23 11.25
CA TRP A 820 -4.77 40.52 11.78
C TRP A 820 -3.76 39.40 11.56
N LEU A 821 -4.20 38.15 11.37
CA LEU A 821 -3.28 37.04 11.07
C LEU A 821 -2.74 37.14 9.64
N ALA A 822 -3.61 37.47 8.69
CA ALA A 822 -3.20 37.74 7.33
C ALA A 822 -2.29 38.99 7.26
N ALA A 823 -2.58 40.01 8.08
CA ALA A 823 -1.72 41.18 8.22
C ALA A 823 -0.33 40.83 8.77
N ALA A 824 -0.25 40.03 9.83
CA ALA A 824 1.00 39.56 10.42
C ALA A 824 1.81 38.70 9.44
N ARG A 825 1.14 37.84 8.66
CA ARG A 825 1.82 37.10 7.58
C ARG A 825 2.31 38.04 6.49
N GLY A 826 1.50 38.99 6.06
CA GLY A 826 1.90 39.99 5.08
C GLY A 826 3.02 40.93 5.57
N TYR A 827 3.14 41.13 6.89
CA TYR A 827 4.22 41.87 7.54
C TYR A 827 5.55 41.11 7.45
N ASN A 828 5.54 39.82 7.80
CA ASN A 828 6.70 38.93 7.69
C ASN A 828 7.07 38.61 6.23
N GLY A 829 6.07 38.55 5.35
CA GLY A 829 6.20 38.15 3.95
C GLY A 829 5.49 36.83 3.64
N TRP A 830 5.07 36.63 2.39
CA TRP A 830 4.31 35.45 1.98
C TRP A 830 5.16 34.27 1.51
N GLY A 831 6.48 34.43 1.35
CA GLY A 831 7.40 33.35 0.95
C GLY A 831 7.61 32.28 2.03
N CYS A 832 8.31 31.19 1.70
CA CYS A 832 8.70 30.12 2.63
C CYS A 832 10.15 29.65 2.48
N GLY A 833 11.02 30.52 1.94
CA GLY A 833 12.46 30.28 1.96
C GLY A 833 13.01 30.22 3.39
N SER A 834 14.25 29.77 3.54
CA SER A 834 14.96 29.63 4.83
C SER A 834 15.01 30.91 5.68
N GLU A 835 14.82 32.08 5.07
CA GLU A 835 14.77 33.37 5.76
C GLU A 835 13.40 33.66 6.40
N LEU A 836 12.33 32.95 6.02
CA LEU A 836 10.96 33.19 6.46
C LEU A 836 10.44 32.04 7.33
N GLU A 837 10.18 32.34 8.60
CA GLU A 837 9.64 31.36 9.54
C GLU A 837 8.20 30.96 9.18
N ALA A 838 7.98 29.68 8.88
CA ALA A 838 6.67 29.16 8.48
C ALA A 838 5.63 29.16 9.63
N ASN A 839 6.08 29.25 10.88
CA ASN A 839 5.27 29.32 12.09
C ASN A 839 5.22 30.74 12.71
N TYR A 840 5.69 31.77 12.00
CA TYR A 840 5.69 33.16 12.48
C TYR A 840 4.30 33.60 12.99
N VAL A 841 3.26 33.33 12.21
CA VAL A 841 1.88 33.75 12.52
C VAL A 841 1.34 33.04 13.76
N ASP A 842 1.70 31.76 13.97
CA ASP A 842 1.28 31.02 15.16
C ASP A 842 1.91 31.64 16.42
N ARG A 843 3.19 32.03 16.35
CA ARG A 843 3.89 32.71 17.44
C ARG A 843 3.25 34.07 17.75
N VAL A 844 2.91 34.84 16.72
CA VAL A 844 2.22 36.13 16.89
C VAL A 844 0.82 35.93 17.48
N GLN A 845 0.06 34.95 17.00
CA GLN A 845 -1.28 34.64 17.50
C GLN A 845 -1.26 34.21 18.97
N GLU A 846 -0.26 33.41 19.35
CA GLU A 846 -0.06 32.98 20.72
C GLU A 846 0.26 34.16 21.65
N ALA A 847 1.22 35.00 21.25
CA ALA A 847 1.56 36.22 21.98
C ALA A 847 0.36 37.17 22.08
N TYR A 848 -0.38 37.36 20.99
CA TYR A 848 -1.60 38.15 20.93
C TYR A 848 -2.64 37.67 21.94
N ASN A 849 -2.93 36.37 21.95
CA ASN A 849 -3.91 35.77 22.87
C ASN A 849 -3.49 35.94 24.33
N ARG A 850 -2.19 35.77 24.63
CA ARG A 850 -1.64 35.98 25.98
C ARG A 850 -1.73 37.45 26.42
N ILE A 851 -1.37 38.39 25.54
CA ILE A 851 -1.46 39.82 25.84
C ILE A 851 -2.92 40.24 26.04
N LYS A 852 -3.84 39.71 25.21
CA LYS A 852 -5.27 39.98 25.30
C LYS A 852 -5.91 39.43 26.58
N SER A 853 -5.36 38.36 27.16
CA SER A 853 -5.77 37.84 28.48
C SER A 853 -5.15 38.60 29.66
N GLY A 854 -4.44 39.71 29.41
CA GLY A 854 -3.82 40.55 30.44
C GLY A 854 -2.44 40.08 30.89
N GLN A 855 -1.90 39.01 30.30
CA GLN A 855 -0.54 38.54 30.57
C GLN A 855 0.45 39.27 29.66
N LEU A 856 0.89 40.46 30.08
CA LEU A 856 2.02 41.11 29.42
C LEU A 856 3.29 40.26 29.63
N PRO A 857 4.17 40.18 28.63
CA PRO A 857 5.46 39.53 28.77
C PRO A 857 6.20 40.14 29.97
N GLN A 858 6.52 39.32 30.97
CA GLN A 858 7.20 39.79 32.16
C GLN A 858 8.61 40.27 31.80
N LYS A 859 9.01 41.37 32.44
CA LYS A 859 10.28 42.06 32.22
C LYS A 859 11.45 41.11 32.48
N GLY A 860 12.22 40.85 31.43
CA GLY A 860 13.46 40.07 31.49
C GLY A 860 13.20 38.59 31.34
N PHE A 861 13.70 38.02 30.25
CA PHE A 861 13.87 36.58 30.17
C PHE A 861 14.77 36.17 31.34
N SER A 862 14.23 35.41 32.31
CA SER A 862 15.08 34.42 32.94
C SER A 862 15.47 33.49 31.80
N THR A 863 16.71 33.59 31.32
CA THR A 863 17.26 32.61 30.39
C THR A 863 17.02 31.24 31.01
N ILE A 864 16.11 30.46 30.41
CA ILE A 864 15.89 29.08 30.84
C ILE A 864 17.20 28.37 30.58
N GLU A 865 17.88 27.97 31.63
CA GLU A 865 19.13 27.25 31.52
C GLU A 865 18.85 25.90 30.85
N PRO A 866 19.75 25.42 29.97
CA PRO A 866 19.61 24.08 29.42
C PRO A 866 19.56 23.03 30.54
N PRO A 867 18.91 21.87 30.31
CA PRO A 867 19.07 20.71 31.18
C PRO A 867 20.55 20.33 31.25
N THR A 868 21.04 19.89 32.40
CA THR A 868 22.46 19.53 32.59
C THR A 868 22.67 18.02 32.47
N ASN A 869 23.92 17.54 32.41
CA ASN A 869 24.25 16.11 32.44
C ASN A 869 23.51 15.22 31.41
N PHE A 870 23.31 15.74 30.21
CA PHE A 870 22.74 14.96 29.10
C PHE A 870 23.66 13.79 28.72
N LYS A 871 23.12 12.58 28.66
CA LYS A 871 23.87 11.35 28.32
C LYS A 871 22.96 10.25 27.77
N VAL A 872 23.54 9.36 26.97
CA VAL A 872 22.92 8.08 26.62
C VAL A 872 23.08 7.10 27.79
N VAL A 873 21.96 6.52 28.24
CA VAL A 873 21.95 5.60 29.39
C VAL A 873 21.80 4.14 28.99
N ASP A 874 21.19 3.86 27.85
CA ASP A 874 21.01 2.48 27.39
C ASP A 874 20.95 2.41 25.86
N ILE A 875 21.57 1.35 25.32
CA ILE A 875 21.49 0.94 23.92
C ILE A 875 21.23 -0.56 23.94
N SER A 876 19.96 -0.97 23.81
CA SER A 876 19.61 -2.38 23.84
C SER A 876 19.47 -2.93 22.43
N ALA A 877 20.28 -3.94 22.09
CA ALA A 877 20.25 -4.66 20.82
C ALA A 877 19.21 -5.80 20.80
N GLY A 878 17.98 -5.51 21.25
CA GLY A 878 16.88 -6.47 21.21
C GLY A 878 16.37 -6.72 19.78
N SER A 879 15.30 -7.50 19.66
CA SER A 879 14.55 -7.67 18.40
C SER A 879 14.05 -6.33 17.84
N ILE A 880 13.91 -5.32 18.71
CA ILE A 880 13.67 -3.92 18.36
C ILE A 880 14.84 -3.12 18.98
N PRO A 881 15.71 -2.47 18.19
CA PRO A 881 16.77 -1.63 18.74
C PRO A 881 16.18 -0.42 19.47
N LYS A 882 16.78 -0.05 20.59
CA LYS A 882 16.31 1.04 21.45
C LYS A 882 17.48 1.89 21.94
N ILE A 883 17.32 3.21 21.89
CA ILE A 883 18.24 4.18 22.51
C ILE A 883 17.51 4.88 23.64
N SER A 884 18.07 4.88 24.85
CA SER A 884 17.57 5.66 25.97
C SER A 884 18.54 6.78 26.32
N ILE A 885 18.03 8.00 26.43
CA ILE A 885 18.77 9.21 26.81
C ILE A 885 18.22 9.76 28.14
N SER A 886 19.10 10.37 28.93
CA SER A 886 18.74 11.01 30.21
C SER A 886 19.42 12.36 30.35
N TRP A 887 18.86 13.23 31.19
CA TRP A 887 19.43 14.53 31.55
C TRP A 887 18.99 14.92 32.95
N ASP A 888 19.75 15.80 33.60
CA ASP A 888 19.33 16.41 34.86
C ASP A 888 18.41 17.60 34.61
N LYS A 889 17.56 17.86 35.60
CA LYS A 889 16.61 18.98 35.56
C LYS A 889 17.36 20.29 35.29
N SER A 890 16.79 21.15 34.46
CA SER A 890 17.28 22.53 34.32
C SER A 890 17.28 23.24 35.68
N LYS A 891 18.27 24.11 35.92
CA LYS A 891 18.33 24.94 37.14
C LYS A 891 17.29 26.05 37.16
N SER A 892 16.57 26.26 36.06
CA SER A 892 15.48 27.23 36.02
C SER A 892 14.22 26.66 36.67
N ASP A 893 13.69 27.37 37.66
CA ASP A 893 12.55 26.92 38.46
C ASP A 893 11.22 26.85 37.68
N ASN A 894 11.14 27.49 36.52
CA ASN A 894 9.95 27.60 35.70
C ASN A 894 9.83 26.54 34.59
N VAL A 895 10.62 25.48 34.60
CA VAL A 895 10.59 24.45 33.55
C VAL A 895 9.40 23.50 33.73
N ASP A 896 8.49 23.48 32.75
CA ASP A 896 7.28 22.64 32.71
C ASP A 896 7.40 21.40 31.81
N GLY A 897 8.47 21.30 31.01
CA GLY A 897 8.80 20.10 30.24
C GLY A 897 10.12 20.18 29.49
N TYR A 898 10.37 19.23 28.58
CA TYR A 898 11.55 19.23 27.71
C TYR A 898 11.16 18.93 26.26
N ALA A 899 11.91 19.48 25.31
CA ALA A 899 11.77 19.12 23.90
C ALA A 899 13.01 18.36 23.45
N ILE A 900 12.79 17.19 22.82
CA ILE A 900 13.83 16.31 22.32
C ILE A 900 13.82 16.40 20.81
N THR A 901 14.92 16.84 20.22
CA THR A 901 15.09 16.91 18.76
C THR A 901 16.03 15.81 18.31
N LYS A 902 15.54 14.93 17.43
CA LYS A 902 16.32 13.87 16.79
C LYS A 902 16.72 14.31 15.37
N TYR A 903 17.98 14.08 15.03
CA TYR A 903 18.54 14.23 13.68
C TYR A 903 19.04 12.88 13.18
N THR A 904 18.75 12.54 11.91
CA THR A 904 19.21 11.29 11.27
C THR A 904 20.18 11.62 10.14
N ALA A 905 21.39 11.06 10.17
CA ALA A 905 22.50 11.46 9.28
C ALA A 905 22.40 10.95 7.82
N LYS A 906 21.20 10.78 7.25
CA LYS A 906 21.07 10.31 5.86
C LYS A 906 21.29 11.45 4.87
N LEU A 907 22.21 11.19 3.93
CA LEU A 907 22.61 12.07 2.81
C LEU A 907 21.47 12.96 2.28
N LEU A 908 21.63 14.26 2.48
CA LEU A 908 20.97 15.41 1.82
C LEU A 908 19.58 15.88 2.30
N ALA A 909 18.99 15.31 3.35
CA ALA A 909 17.91 15.97 4.09
C ALA A 909 17.86 15.47 5.54
N ASP A 910 18.22 16.33 6.50
CA ASP A 910 18.07 16.04 7.92
C ASP A 910 16.57 15.93 8.25
N GLU A 911 16.08 14.72 8.51
CA GLU A 911 14.76 14.56 9.12
C GLU A 911 14.85 15.00 10.58
N ILE A 912 14.20 16.12 10.91
CA ILE A 912 14.18 16.70 12.25
C ILE A 912 12.85 16.33 12.90
N ILE A 913 12.91 15.48 13.93
CA ILE A 913 11.72 15.13 14.73
C ILE A 913 11.88 15.76 16.11
N THR A 914 11.00 16.71 16.44
CA THR A 914 10.94 17.29 17.79
C THR A 914 9.76 16.71 18.57
N ILE A 915 10.06 16.11 19.72
CA ILE A 915 9.10 15.45 20.61
C ILE A 915 9.07 16.25 21.91
N ASN A 916 7.90 16.76 22.29
CA ASN A 916 7.71 17.33 23.61
C ASN A 916 7.48 16.18 24.60
N VAL A 917 8.41 16.02 25.53
CA VAL A 917 8.22 15.15 26.69
C VAL A 917 7.85 16.05 27.86
N GLY A 918 7.00 15.59 28.77
CA GLY A 918 6.63 16.36 29.96
C GLY A 918 7.84 16.66 30.85
N ASN A 919 7.60 16.95 32.14
CA ASN A 919 8.69 17.12 33.11
C ASN A 919 9.32 15.78 33.50
N VAL A 920 9.95 15.12 32.53
CA VAL A 920 10.70 13.85 32.66
C VAL A 920 12.18 14.13 32.44
N ASN A 921 13.02 13.24 32.96
CA ASN A 921 14.48 13.30 32.88
C ASN A 921 15.07 12.12 32.09
N ILE A 922 14.22 11.30 31.48
CA ILE A 922 14.58 10.14 30.66
C ILE A 922 13.62 10.01 29.48
N TYR A 923 14.14 9.58 28.34
CA TYR A 923 13.38 9.28 27.13
C TYR A 923 13.98 8.08 26.40
N SER A 924 13.11 7.23 25.85
CA SER A 924 13.53 6.09 25.03
C SER A 924 12.97 6.18 23.62
N ASP A 925 13.84 6.01 22.63
CA ASP A 925 13.51 5.95 21.21
C ASP A 925 13.62 4.50 20.71
N GLU A 926 12.48 3.91 20.39
CA GLU A 926 12.35 2.56 19.81
C GLU A 926 12.22 2.61 18.28
N LYS A 927 12.24 3.80 17.67
CA LYS A 927 12.14 4.02 16.22
C LYS A 927 13.51 4.23 15.59
N VAL A 928 14.51 3.53 16.11
CA VAL A 928 15.90 3.58 15.62
C VAL A 928 16.19 2.34 14.77
N LYS A 929 17.20 2.40 13.91
CA LYS A 929 17.59 1.31 13.00
C LYS A 929 19.07 1.02 13.13
N TYR A 930 19.43 -0.26 13.02
CA TYR A 930 20.82 -0.66 12.91
C TYR A 930 21.47 -0.03 11.66
N GLY A 931 22.73 0.40 11.81
CA GLY A 931 23.53 1.02 10.73
C GLY A 931 23.29 2.52 10.53
N GLU A 932 22.39 3.16 11.29
CA GLU A 932 22.15 4.60 11.21
C GLU A 932 22.81 5.36 12.37
N SER A 933 23.15 6.63 12.12
CA SER A 933 23.64 7.56 13.13
C SER A 933 22.58 8.60 13.47
N TYR A 934 22.35 8.77 14.76
CA TYR A 934 21.37 9.68 15.33
C TYR A 934 22.07 10.74 16.17
N LYS A 935 21.64 11.99 16.10
CA LYS A 935 22.00 13.03 17.07
C LYS A 935 20.76 13.44 17.84
N TYR A 936 20.82 13.43 19.16
CA TYR A 936 19.73 13.89 20.02
C TYR A 936 20.12 15.23 20.64
N GLN A 937 19.15 16.14 20.72
CA GLN A 937 19.24 17.42 21.42
C GLN A 937 18.11 17.55 22.42
N VAL A 938 18.40 18.02 23.63
CA VAL A 938 17.37 18.31 24.64
C VAL A 938 17.39 19.79 25.01
N SER A 939 16.22 20.43 24.95
CA SER A 939 15.98 21.79 25.44
C SER A 939 14.97 21.79 26.59
N ALA A 940 15.18 22.65 27.58
CA ALA A 940 14.23 22.86 28.66
C ALA A 940 13.10 23.77 28.18
N LYS A 941 11.86 23.47 28.56
CA LYS A 941 10.67 24.20 28.15
C LYS A 941 9.99 24.86 29.35
N SER A 942 9.54 26.10 29.18
CA SER A 942 8.64 26.80 30.10
C SER A 942 7.54 27.45 29.26
N GLY A 943 6.34 26.89 29.26
CA GLY A 943 5.25 27.28 28.36
C GLY A 943 5.61 26.95 26.92
N ASN A 944 5.74 27.97 26.07
CA ASN A 944 6.17 27.82 24.67
C ASN A 944 7.60 28.28 24.43
N TYR A 945 8.31 28.69 25.47
CA TYR A 945 9.71 29.07 25.39
C TYR A 945 10.60 27.82 25.59
N GLN A 946 11.66 27.71 24.79
CA GLN A 946 12.70 26.70 24.93
C GLN A 946 14.04 27.36 25.29
N SER A 947 14.89 26.65 26.03
CA SER A 947 16.26 27.09 26.28
C SER A 947 17.01 27.30 24.95
N ILE A 948 17.66 28.46 24.80
CA ILE A 948 18.41 28.82 23.58
C ILE A 948 19.63 27.90 23.40
N GLN A 949 20.20 27.43 24.51
CA GLN A 949 21.24 26.42 24.51
C GLN A 949 20.62 25.03 24.66
N THR A 950 21.17 24.05 23.94
CA THR A 950 20.77 22.64 23.99
C THR A 950 22.00 21.78 24.24
N ASN A 951 21.83 20.70 24.99
CA ASN A 951 22.86 19.68 25.11
C ASN A 951 22.59 18.59 24.06
N SER A 952 23.64 18.09 23.42
CA SER A 952 23.53 17.12 22.33
C SER A 952 24.56 16.02 22.40
N GLU A 953 24.17 14.80 22.02
CA GLU A 953 25.08 13.68 21.75
C GLU A 953 24.72 13.02 20.43
N GLN A 954 25.74 12.45 19.79
CA GLN A 954 25.64 11.69 18.55
C GLN A 954 25.96 10.22 18.84
N ILE A 955 25.14 9.32 18.29
CA ILE A 955 25.15 7.89 18.56
C ILE A 955 25.05 7.15 17.24
N THR A 956 25.88 6.14 17.04
CA THR A 956 25.82 5.25 15.87
C THR A 956 25.45 3.85 16.34
N LEU A 957 24.35 3.30 15.83
CA LEU A 957 23.96 1.91 16.12
C LEU A 957 24.70 0.98 15.16
N ILE A 958 25.63 0.19 15.71
CA ILE A 958 26.33 -0.85 14.95
C ILE A 958 25.67 -2.19 15.26
N GLN A 959 25.33 -2.96 14.23
CA GLN A 959 24.86 -4.33 14.39
C GLN A 959 26.06 -5.20 14.77
N GLN A 960 26.03 -5.81 15.97
CA GLN A 960 27.04 -6.79 16.40
C GLN A 960 26.83 -8.14 15.73
#